data_AF-D7FLI8-F1
#
_entry.id   AF-D7FLI8-F1
#
_cell.length_a   1.000
_cell.length_b   1.000
_cell.length_c   1.000
_cell.angle_alpha   90.00
_cell.angle_beta   90.00
_cell.angle_gamma   90.00
#
_symmetry.space_group_name_H-M   'P 1'
#
loop_
_entity.id
_entity.type
_entity.pdbx_description
1 polymer ?
#
loop_
_entity_poly.entity_id
_entity_poly.type
_entity_poly.pdbx_seq_one_letter_code
_entity_poly.pdbx_strand_id
1 'polypeptide(L)'
;MPRTQQLILATGALWATANAAGIRTHGDVPLTTSATRRLQTSLPDGVVTSDLGCCRDGRSDRVLEQELMDQTDLTPDTCALHCYSEGYQFYGLQYGQECWCGVAGTDYDRLGSLDMSECAYPCTGDASSTCGGYLAFQAFELGSQNQPTTAPPTGYLGCYADDRSRIFSALHVTLTDNNAESCKASCVGYAYYGLQYGEQCFCGTADEDYTVYGESDNCVLSCTGDASSTCGGSWAMDVYAMDDDLTDPPATAPPTTDPPATAVSSGYLGCYADTRTSRIFSAPIIADADNNSAETCKATCVGYAYYGLQYALQCFCGTADEDYTLHGESNNCLYPCTGDASSTCGGAWAMDVYVMGDDVTAPPATAPPTTAPPVAVDGDVLVDLVPCLFSSVAVEKSNENNPALYIMSLFFKGYWSPRTEEYVVSETDDLTALLVDSSDTTPHGKCNAVYVGYAPSTDQVAALTAYSAQFKVRLVYFPSALTHTTAEFTTKLGIQTYFAGDIVTPAFVQLSDLGSTKVSITQPGFKTDPNLFTPALFSYPVIMNEVPETGIEVLAQYADSAGEPYLSGAAGDQENAAILSYTGADGHEELHVFNTIGWFDAGAWPWAHFYNEWATKGIFMGERRFYLAAVVDDLFLSTPEFEYDGDMNEAAVAQRCTGEDLTNLLSVQQALNTQYSGSDIITEFAFNGGGIAEHVSQAVDGITYVPDYEETMVTIKGTKWYEDGQINVHDTNWLATNVPLMQQDMADGTWEANDELLVAVISYLDTPSTIYHGHHTLIHLSRDQLRETDCVADDTAAQNLMVCYPGDNTFDGTVSGATILVNEDNQFHSIYSTVANNGYDGIQIVPRFATYVYFNCVTGSCLVNENEYIRRFVCECTPLDPSIADYSCASTADECIGTDGATDIQSFGDIEALFDAEASTTTRYMLTGRRDKYMFHQANIIPAGDVGDGTQSLLDYWYERVLEVYSSYITFPVKNIKFDDLCTEFKLHEALDDSSPYVTMALDATGAVTGFNYVSGSGAGLVPLTVPTASAASIPTTGLSIQDSETYGTDTTYYLKDDDASTIPRVGTKPDASATQSPAEIVANAEELAENQEANALVPAEHSDLLADQGLVDADVAADVAITAAEEEGLL
;
A
#
# COMPACT_ATOMS: atom_id res chain seq x y z
N MET A 1 21.67 37.16 -29.49
CA MET A 1 22.13 37.48 -28.13
C MET A 1 22.75 36.20 -27.59
N PRO A 2 23.84 36.24 -26.79
CA PRO A 2 24.45 35.02 -26.27
C PRO A 2 23.42 34.26 -25.42
N ARG A 3 23.32 32.94 -25.59
CA ARG A 3 22.36 32.07 -24.90
C ARG A 3 22.51 32.07 -23.37
N THR A 4 23.61 32.59 -22.85
CA THR A 4 23.78 32.97 -21.44
C THR A 4 22.62 33.81 -20.88
N GLN A 5 21.95 34.62 -21.73
CA GLN A 5 20.77 35.39 -21.32
C GLN A 5 19.42 34.62 -21.42
N GLN A 6 19.36 33.48 -22.11
CA GLN A 6 18.12 32.69 -22.23
C GLN A 6 17.91 31.71 -21.07
N LEU A 7 18.93 31.46 -20.27
CA LEU A 7 18.78 30.82 -18.96
C LEU A 7 18.18 31.79 -17.91
N ILE A 8 18.04 33.09 -18.22
CA ILE A 8 17.79 34.17 -17.25
C ILE A 8 16.66 35.16 -17.67
N LEU A 9 16.09 35.06 -18.88
CA LEU A 9 15.07 36.01 -19.35
C LEU A 9 13.91 35.34 -20.11
N ALA A 10 12.95 34.80 -19.37
CA ALA A 10 11.56 34.69 -19.81
C ALA A 10 10.70 35.71 -19.05
N THR A 11 10.45 36.85 -19.70
CA THR A 11 9.45 37.91 -19.40
C THR A 11 9.75 39.00 -18.35
N GLY A 12 10.86 39.71 -18.54
CA GLY A 12 10.94 41.12 -18.13
C GLY A 12 10.14 42.04 -19.08
N ALA A 13 8.83 42.18 -18.85
CA ALA A 13 7.93 43.31 -19.18
C ALA A 13 6.54 42.84 -19.62
N LEU A 14 5.57 42.78 -18.69
CA LEU A 14 4.12 42.98 -18.94
C LEU A 14 3.25 42.85 -17.66
N TRP A 15 3.56 43.56 -16.57
CA TRP A 15 2.57 43.74 -15.47
C TRP A 15 2.50 45.20 -15.04
N ALA A 16 2.00 46.03 -15.95
CA ALA A 16 1.30 47.25 -15.60
C ALA A 16 -0.02 47.23 -16.37
N THR A 17 -1.12 47.35 -15.63
CA THR A 17 -2.51 47.50 -16.08
C THR A 17 -3.28 46.23 -16.44
N ALA A 18 -3.99 45.66 -15.46
CA ALA A 18 -5.30 45.04 -15.69
C ALA A 18 -6.08 44.95 -14.36
N ASN A 19 -6.68 46.07 -13.94
CA ASN A 19 -7.73 46.05 -12.92
C ASN A 19 -8.86 46.95 -13.41
N ALA A 20 -9.89 46.35 -14.00
CA ALA A 20 -11.26 46.87 -14.11
C ALA A 20 -12.11 46.03 -15.10
N ALA A 21 -12.98 45.17 -14.59
CA ALA A 21 -14.34 44.99 -15.11
C ALA A 21 -15.16 44.09 -14.18
N GLY A 22 -16.27 44.63 -13.67
CA GLY A 22 -17.09 44.00 -12.65
C GLY A 22 -18.03 42.89 -13.13
N ILE A 23 -18.43 42.04 -12.18
CA ILE A 23 -19.49 41.05 -12.34
C ILE A 23 -20.62 41.36 -11.36
N ARG A 24 -21.84 41.08 -11.84
CA ARG A 24 -23.14 41.32 -11.20
C ARG A 24 -23.47 40.24 -10.18
N THR A 25 -24.10 40.67 -9.09
CA THR A 25 -24.66 39.86 -8.01
C THR A 25 -25.93 39.09 -8.42
N HIS A 26 -25.98 37.80 -8.09
CA HIS A 26 -27.18 36.98 -7.83
C HIS A 26 -26.74 35.95 -6.77
N GLY A 27 -27.36 35.71 -5.63
CA GLY A 27 -28.66 36.04 -5.06
C GLY A 27 -29.07 34.86 -4.18
N ASP A 28 -29.16 35.08 -2.86
CA ASP A 28 -29.40 34.08 -1.79
C ASP A 28 -30.71 33.27 -1.92
N VAL A 29 -30.68 31.98 -1.56
CA VAL A 29 -31.75 31.23 -0.81
C VAL A 29 -31.15 29.95 -0.15
N PRO A 30 -31.77 29.31 0.89
CA PRO A 30 -31.17 29.15 2.22
C PRO A 30 -31.05 27.68 2.72
N LEU A 31 -30.29 27.56 3.83
CA LEU A 31 -30.05 26.39 4.68
C LEU A 31 -31.29 25.61 5.16
N THR A 32 -31.12 24.30 5.31
CA THR A 32 -31.84 23.49 6.32
C THR A 32 -30.88 22.65 7.16
N THR A 33 -31.21 22.59 8.44
CA THR A 33 -30.45 22.25 9.65
C THR A 33 -30.29 20.76 9.97
N SER A 34 -29.19 20.39 10.63
CA SER A 34 -29.19 19.38 11.71
C SER A 34 -28.13 19.72 12.78
N ALA A 35 -28.37 19.31 14.03
CA ALA A 35 -27.87 19.92 15.28
C ALA A 35 -26.45 19.51 15.73
N THR A 36 -25.68 20.44 16.30
CA THR A 36 -24.38 20.22 16.95
C THR A 36 -24.48 20.10 18.48
N ARG A 37 -23.73 19.14 19.05
CA ARG A 37 -23.41 18.99 20.49
C ARG A 37 -22.25 19.97 20.83
N ARG A 38 -22.31 20.69 21.95
CA ARG A 38 -21.23 21.61 22.39
C ARG A 38 -20.03 20.82 22.96
N LEU A 39 -18.81 21.14 22.52
CA LEU A 39 -17.56 20.74 23.22
C LEU A 39 -17.38 21.58 24.50
N GLN A 40 -16.82 20.96 25.54
CA GLN A 40 -16.51 21.57 26.82
C GLN A 40 -15.02 22.00 26.84
N THR A 41 -14.74 23.25 27.22
CA THR A 41 -13.40 23.88 27.06
C THR A 41 -12.64 24.09 28.39
N SER A 42 -13.13 23.55 29.50
CA SER A 42 -12.48 23.64 30.83
C SER A 42 -13.05 22.59 31.80
N LEU A 43 -12.28 22.27 32.86
CA LEU A 43 -12.72 21.38 33.94
C LEU A 43 -13.96 21.97 34.64
N PRO A 44 -14.97 21.15 34.99
CA PRO A 44 -16.15 21.64 35.70
C PRO A 44 -15.82 22.33 37.03
N ASP A 45 -16.58 23.38 37.37
CA ASP A 45 -16.48 24.08 38.66
C ASP A 45 -16.57 23.09 39.84
N GLY A 46 -15.44 22.90 40.54
CA GLY A 46 -15.34 22.04 41.73
C GLY A 46 -14.41 20.83 41.60
N VAL A 47 -13.87 20.54 40.41
CA VAL A 47 -12.77 19.58 40.22
C VAL A 47 -11.44 20.25 40.56
N VAL A 48 -10.62 19.62 41.41
CA VAL A 48 -9.33 20.16 41.86
C VAL A 48 -8.24 19.15 41.52
N THR A 49 -7.16 19.59 40.87
CA THR A 49 -5.97 18.76 40.62
C THR A 49 -5.02 18.83 41.82
N SER A 50 -4.40 17.71 42.18
CA SER A 50 -3.38 17.63 43.25
C SER A 50 -2.09 17.04 42.70
N ASP A 51 -0.99 17.79 42.72
CA ASP A 51 0.33 17.30 42.33
C ASP A 51 0.84 16.25 43.34
N LEU A 52 1.20 15.07 42.85
CA LEU A 52 1.66 13.91 43.61
C LEU A 52 3.18 13.74 43.56
N GLY A 53 3.87 14.51 42.72
CA GLY A 53 5.33 14.48 42.58
C GLY A 53 5.83 13.78 41.31
N CYS A 54 7.16 13.72 41.18
CA CYS A 54 7.84 13.09 40.06
C CYS A 54 8.01 11.59 40.30
N CYS A 55 7.64 10.76 39.32
CA CYS A 55 7.71 9.31 39.39
C CYS A 55 8.51 8.75 38.21
N ARG A 56 9.23 7.65 38.44
CA ARG A 56 9.93 6.91 37.38
C ARG A 56 8.92 6.15 36.52
N ASP A 57 9.19 6.08 35.22
CA ASP A 57 8.44 5.30 34.23
C ASP A 57 9.33 4.31 33.48
N GLY A 58 8.73 3.39 32.70
CA GLY A 58 9.46 2.40 31.91
C GLY A 58 8.87 2.15 30.52
N ARG A 59 9.71 2.13 29.48
CA ARG A 59 9.28 1.92 28.07
C ARG A 59 8.47 0.64 27.84
N SER A 60 8.80 -0.43 28.56
CA SER A 60 8.13 -1.75 28.49
C SER A 60 7.31 -2.07 29.74
N ASP A 61 7.23 -1.13 30.69
CA ASP A 61 6.54 -1.30 31.97
C ASP A 61 5.96 0.06 32.41
N ARG A 62 5.04 0.60 31.61
CA ARG A 62 4.45 1.94 31.81
C ARG A 62 3.66 1.99 33.10
N VAL A 63 3.82 3.05 33.89
CA VAL A 63 3.12 3.20 35.18
C VAL A 63 1.69 3.69 35.00
N LEU A 64 1.47 4.56 34.03
CA LEU A 64 0.14 4.95 33.55
C LEU A 64 -0.06 4.30 32.18
N GLU A 65 -1.11 3.49 32.03
CA GLU A 65 -1.17 2.46 30.98
C GLU A 65 -1.74 2.96 29.65
N GLN A 66 -2.20 4.22 29.59
CA GLN A 66 -2.81 4.81 28.39
C GLN A 66 -2.03 6.05 27.96
N GLU A 67 -1.30 5.91 26.85
CA GLU A 67 -0.59 6.98 26.15
C GLU A 67 -1.53 7.66 25.15
N LEU A 68 -1.74 8.97 25.28
CA LEU A 68 -2.37 9.76 24.25
C LEU A 68 -1.30 10.61 23.57
N MET A 69 -1.10 10.33 22.29
CA MET A 69 -0.10 10.93 21.41
C MET A 69 0.15 12.43 21.62
N ASP A 70 1.46 12.74 21.58
CA ASP A 70 2.15 14.02 21.46
C ASP A 70 1.27 15.21 21.02
N GLN A 71 0.86 16.03 21.99
CA GLN A 71 0.13 17.26 21.72
C GLN A 71 1.13 18.41 21.56
N THR A 72 1.12 19.09 20.40
CA THR A 72 1.94 20.30 20.19
C THR A 72 1.60 21.44 21.14
N ASP A 73 0.45 21.38 21.82
CA ASP A 73 -0.06 22.38 22.78
C ASP A 73 -0.44 21.76 24.16
N LEU A 74 0.36 20.82 24.70
CA LEU A 74 0.09 20.20 25.99
C LEU A 74 0.22 21.20 27.15
N THR A 75 -0.75 21.24 28.06
CA THR A 75 -0.67 21.93 29.35
C THR A 75 -1.16 20.99 30.46
N PRO A 76 -0.82 21.24 31.74
CA PRO A 76 -1.39 20.46 32.83
C PRO A 76 -2.92 20.46 32.82
N ASP A 77 -3.55 21.59 32.46
CA ASP A 77 -5.00 21.73 32.43
C ASP A 77 -5.66 21.01 31.25
N THR A 78 -5.02 20.96 30.08
CA THR A 78 -5.55 20.22 28.92
C THR A 78 -5.46 18.71 29.15
N CYS A 79 -4.36 18.23 29.74
CA CYS A 79 -4.24 16.83 30.14
C CYS A 79 -5.23 16.47 31.25
N ALA A 80 -5.35 17.32 32.27
CA ALA A 80 -6.32 17.16 33.35
C ALA A 80 -7.76 17.11 32.82
N LEU A 81 -8.13 18.01 31.90
CA LEU A 81 -9.47 18.04 31.29
C LEU A 81 -9.77 16.79 30.49
N HIS A 82 -8.79 16.30 29.73
CA HIS A 82 -8.95 15.11 28.92
C HIS A 82 -9.07 13.85 29.78
N CYS A 83 -8.11 13.61 30.67
CA CYS A 83 -8.19 12.46 31.57
C CYS A 83 -9.46 12.53 32.46
N TYR A 84 -9.91 13.74 32.81
CA TYR A 84 -11.19 13.92 33.50
C TYR A 84 -12.42 13.61 32.61
N SER A 85 -12.43 14.02 31.33
CA SER A 85 -13.55 13.74 30.43
C SER A 85 -13.69 12.25 30.12
N GLU A 86 -12.57 11.54 30.14
CA GLU A 86 -12.51 10.08 29.95
C GLU A 86 -12.63 9.30 31.28
N GLY A 87 -12.83 9.97 32.42
CA GLY A 87 -13.18 9.34 33.69
C GLY A 87 -12.00 8.82 34.53
N TYR A 88 -10.76 9.17 34.19
CA TYR A 88 -9.56 8.79 34.92
C TYR A 88 -9.39 9.58 36.24
N GLN A 89 -8.70 8.98 37.21
CA GLN A 89 -8.44 9.59 38.53
C GLN A 89 -7.03 10.18 38.65
N PHE A 90 -6.12 9.74 37.79
CA PHE A 90 -4.77 10.28 37.70
C PHE A 90 -4.50 10.76 36.28
N TYR A 91 -3.62 11.73 36.17
CA TYR A 91 -2.92 12.02 34.93
C TYR A 91 -1.44 12.24 35.21
N GLY A 92 -0.62 11.96 34.22
CA GLY A 92 0.82 12.13 34.25
C GLY A 92 1.27 12.95 33.05
N LEU A 93 2.17 13.88 33.29
CA LEU A 93 2.81 14.64 32.22
C LEU A 93 4.23 14.09 32.06
N GLN A 94 4.61 13.67 30.86
CA GLN A 94 5.93 13.11 30.56
C GLN A 94 6.54 13.80 29.33
N TYR A 95 7.87 13.89 29.32
CA TYR A 95 8.66 14.33 28.16
C TYR A 95 8.30 15.72 27.58
N GLY A 96 7.59 16.56 28.34
CA GLY A 96 7.15 17.90 27.90
C GLY A 96 5.88 17.90 27.04
N GLN A 97 5.48 16.76 26.49
CA GLN A 97 4.49 16.71 25.41
C GLN A 97 3.53 15.51 25.48
N GLU A 98 3.76 14.58 26.42
CA GLU A 98 2.95 13.38 26.58
C GLU A 98 1.98 13.53 27.75
N CYS A 99 0.72 13.21 27.49
CA CYS A 99 -0.34 13.12 28.49
C CYS A 99 -0.68 11.64 28.73
N TRP A 100 -0.55 11.21 29.97
CA TRP A 100 -0.79 9.85 30.39
C TRP A 100 -1.97 9.82 31.37
N CYS A 101 -2.92 8.91 31.22
CA CYS A 101 -4.06 8.81 32.13
C CYS A 101 -4.01 7.52 32.99
N GLY A 102 -4.38 7.64 34.26
CA GLY A 102 -4.39 6.54 35.24
C GLY A 102 -5.75 6.34 35.88
N VAL A 103 -6.18 5.09 36.00
CA VAL A 103 -7.47 4.74 36.60
C VAL A 103 -7.42 4.85 38.13
N ALA A 104 -8.59 4.74 38.75
CA ALA A 104 -8.71 4.68 40.20
C ALA A 104 -7.86 3.53 40.79
N GLY A 105 -7.00 3.84 41.76
CA GLY A 105 -6.15 2.84 42.42
C GLY A 105 -4.84 2.49 41.70
N THR A 106 -4.50 3.18 40.59
CA THR A 106 -3.17 3.07 39.97
C THR A 106 -2.07 3.35 41.00
N ASP A 107 -1.12 2.42 41.12
CA ASP A 107 0.08 2.54 41.95
C ASP A 107 1.11 3.44 41.23
N TYR A 108 0.82 4.73 41.19
CA TYR A 108 1.51 5.73 40.37
C TYR A 108 2.99 5.93 40.74
N ASP A 109 3.47 5.39 41.86
CA ASP A 109 4.87 5.45 42.28
C ASP A 109 5.51 4.04 42.37
N ARG A 110 4.93 3.01 41.74
CA ARG A 110 5.42 1.61 41.81
C ARG A 110 6.87 1.41 41.35
N LEU A 111 7.34 2.24 40.42
CA LEU A 111 8.73 2.23 39.95
C LEU A 111 9.66 3.19 40.73
N GLY A 112 9.11 3.87 41.74
CA GLY A 112 9.79 4.76 42.67
C GLY A 112 9.62 6.24 42.33
N SER A 113 9.52 7.06 43.38
CA SER A 113 9.53 8.52 43.25
C SER A 113 10.93 9.05 42.92
N LEU A 114 10.98 10.12 42.13
CA LEU A 114 12.19 10.83 41.72
C LEU A 114 12.23 12.24 42.34
N ASP A 115 13.38 12.90 42.23
CA ASP A 115 13.47 14.34 42.55
C ASP A 115 12.72 15.14 41.47
N MET A 116 12.09 16.24 41.86
CA MET A 116 11.31 17.07 40.92
C MET A 116 12.19 17.64 39.79
N SER A 117 13.51 17.72 39.96
CA SER A 117 14.42 18.09 38.87
C SER A 117 14.38 17.13 37.68
N GLU A 118 14.02 15.86 37.89
CA GLU A 118 13.89 14.86 36.82
C GLU A 118 12.58 15.03 36.03
N CYS A 119 11.61 15.80 36.57
CA CYS A 119 10.33 16.11 35.93
C CYS A 119 10.21 17.59 35.51
N ALA A 120 11.34 18.24 35.21
CA ALA A 120 11.41 19.67 34.96
C ALA A 120 11.31 20.09 33.49
N TYR A 121 10.89 19.19 32.58
CA TYR A 121 10.71 19.55 31.18
C TYR A 121 9.52 20.51 31.05
N PRO A 122 9.65 21.61 30.30
CA PRO A 122 8.54 22.53 30.08
C PRO A 122 7.44 21.86 29.24
N CYS A 123 6.18 22.22 29.48
CA CYS A 123 5.06 21.76 28.68
C CYS A 123 5.05 22.43 27.28
N THR A 124 4.69 21.69 26.22
CA THR A 124 4.63 22.22 24.84
C THR A 124 3.62 23.35 24.63
N GLY A 125 2.48 23.31 25.33
CA GLY A 125 1.45 24.36 25.30
C GLY A 125 1.56 25.41 26.40
N ASP A 126 2.45 25.23 27.39
CA ASP A 126 2.73 26.24 28.43
C ASP A 126 4.13 26.04 29.03
N ALA A 127 5.12 26.74 28.46
CA ALA A 127 6.51 26.67 28.92
C ALA A 127 6.73 27.17 30.36
N SER A 128 5.73 27.80 30.99
CA SER A 128 5.80 28.21 32.40
C SER A 128 5.43 27.09 33.38
N SER A 129 4.86 25.99 32.87
CA SER A 129 4.48 24.78 33.61
C SER A 129 5.44 23.62 33.32
N THR A 130 5.55 22.68 34.27
CA THR A 130 6.37 21.46 34.13
C THR A 130 5.54 20.27 33.67
N CYS A 131 6.07 19.49 32.74
CA CYS A 131 5.44 18.33 32.10
C CYS A 131 6.35 17.09 32.11
N GLY A 132 6.90 16.75 33.27
CA GLY A 132 7.70 15.53 33.43
C GLY A 132 9.10 15.63 32.83
N GLY A 133 9.65 14.49 32.38
CA GLY A 133 11.00 14.34 31.83
C GLY A 133 11.16 12.99 31.14
N TYR A 134 12.38 12.64 30.73
CA TYR A 134 12.62 11.38 30.01
C TYR A 134 12.46 10.16 30.93
N LEU A 135 11.42 9.34 30.69
CA LEU A 135 11.02 8.23 31.57
C LEU A 135 10.79 8.63 33.02
N ALA A 136 10.37 9.88 33.21
CA ALA A 136 9.99 10.47 34.48
C ALA A 136 8.70 11.26 34.23
N PHE A 137 7.59 10.90 34.87
CA PHE A 137 6.35 11.65 34.72
C PHE A 137 6.00 12.37 36.01
N GLN A 138 5.50 13.60 35.88
CA GLN A 138 4.90 14.30 37.01
C GLN A 138 3.46 13.83 37.15
N ALA A 139 3.14 13.19 38.28
CA ALA A 139 1.85 12.58 38.54
C ALA A 139 0.91 13.57 39.24
N PHE A 140 -0.36 13.57 38.86
CA PHE A 140 -1.41 14.40 39.44
C PHE A 140 -2.67 13.57 39.71
N GLU A 141 -3.35 13.86 40.81
CA GLU A 141 -4.67 13.31 41.16
C GLU A 141 -5.78 14.29 40.75
N LEU A 142 -6.82 13.80 40.09
CA LEU A 142 -8.05 14.52 39.80
C LEU A 142 -9.04 14.35 40.95
N GLY A 143 -9.44 15.45 41.58
CA GLY A 143 -10.31 15.46 42.74
C GLY A 143 -11.60 14.64 42.54
N SER A 144 -11.83 13.69 43.44
CA SER A 144 -12.85 12.65 43.33
C SER A 144 -14.23 13.18 42.97
N GLN A 145 -14.81 12.67 41.88
CA GLN A 145 -16.26 12.55 41.81
C GLN A 145 -16.71 11.71 43.02
N ASN A 146 -17.66 12.23 43.80
CA ASN A 146 -18.54 11.38 44.59
C ASN A 146 -19.32 10.50 43.60
N GLN A 147 -18.71 9.41 43.14
CA GLN A 147 -19.43 8.32 42.50
C GLN A 147 -20.04 7.46 43.61
N PRO A 148 -21.35 7.18 43.58
CA PRO A 148 -21.96 6.25 44.51
C PRO A 148 -21.33 4.88 44.30
N THR A 149 -20.87 4.23 45.38
CA THR A 149 -20.59 2.80 45.36
C THR A 149 -21.90 2.05 45.10
N THR A 150 -22.23 1.81 43.83
CA THR A 150 -23.17 0.77 43.44
C THR A 150 -22.46 -0.54 43.64
N ALA A 151 -22.99 -1.37 44.55
CA ALA A 151 -22.56 -2.76 44.68
C ALA A 151 -22.63 -3.43 43.30
N PRO A 152 -21.71 -4.38 43.00
CA PRO A 152 -21.76 -5.10 41.72
C PRO A 152 -23.17 -5.67 41.50
N PRO A 153 -23.65 -5.70 40.24
CA PRO A 153 -24.94 -6.30 39.91
C PRO A 153 -25.06 -7.69 40.54
N THR A 154 -26.23 -8.02 41.08
CA THR A 154 -26.53 -9.37 41.60
C THR A 154 -26.20 -10.43 40.54
N GLY A 155 -25.31 -11.35 40.89
CA GLY A 155 -24.84 -12.42 40.01
C GLY A 155 -23.37 -12.33 39.60
N TYR A 156 -22.60 -11.27 39.89
CA TYR A 156 -21.17 -11.23 39.50
C TYR A 156 -20.35 -12.36 40.13
N LEU A 157 -19.65 -13.15 39.29
CA LEU A 157 -18.87 -14.32 39.68
C LEU A 157 -17.36 -14.04 39.70
N GLY A 158 -16.88 -13.11 38.87
CA GLY A 158 -15.48 -12.67 38.86
C GLY A 158 -14.92 -12.41 37.47
N CYS A 159 -13.65 -11.99 37.42
CA CYS A 159 -12.89 -11.83 36.18
C CYS A 159 -12.08 -13.09 35.88
N TYR A 160 -12.23 -13.64 34.68
CA TYR A 160 -11.57 -14.88 34.25
C TYR A 160 -10.80 -14.67 32.95
N ALA A 161 -9.64 -15.33 32.83
CA ALA A 161 -8.85 -15.32 31.61
C ALA A 161 -9.62 -16.03 30.49
N ASP A 162 -9.47 -15.56 29.26
CA ASP A 162 -10.13 -16.13 28.08
C ASP A 162 -9.08 -16.40 26.99
N ASP A 163 -9.41 -17.25 26.02
CA ASP A 163 -8.51 -17.55 24.89
C ASP A 163 -9.34 -17.86 23.63
N ARG A 164 -8.68 -18.14 22.50
CA ARG A 164 -9.28 -18.45 21.19
C ARG A 164 -10.35 -19.56 21.24
N SER A 165 -10.31 -20.45 22.23
CA SER A 165 -11.29 -21.52 22.42
C SER A 165 -12.54 -21.09 23.21
N ARG A 166 -12.52 -19.89 23.81
CA ARG A 166 -13.57 -19.18 24.56
C ARG A 166 -14.12 -19.89 25.81
N ILE A 167 -14.28 -19.14 26.89
CA ILE A 167 -15.01 -19.60 28.10
C ILE A 167 -16.48 -19.93 27.77
N PHE A 168 -17.17 -19.02 27.07
CA PHE A 168 -18.57 -19.18 26.68
C PHE A 168 -18.69 -19.27 25.16
N SER A 169 -19.11 -20.44 24.69
CA SER A 169 -19.18 -20.76 23.26
C SER A 169 -20.57 -20.52 22.64
N ALA A 170 -21.56 -20.14 23.46
CA ALA A 170 -22.97 -20.27 23.11
C ALA A 170 -23.61 -19.04 22.43
N LEU A 171 -23.13 -17.81 22.63
CA LEU A 171 -23.55 -16.63 21.84
C LEU A 171 -22.55 -15.49 22.05
N HIS A 172 -22.18 -14.76 20.99
CA HIS A 172 -21.37 -13.54 21.04
C HIS A 172 -22.09 -12.40 20.31
N VAL A 173 -22.28 -11.26 20.97
CA VAL A 173 -22.91 -10.06 20.42
C VAL A 173 -22.08 -8.84 20.80
N THR A 174 -21.84 -7.94 19.85
CA THR A 174 -21.21 -6.64 20.08
C THR A 174 -22.30 -5.57 20.24
N LEU A 175 -22.26 -4.83 21.35
CA LEU A 175 -23.23 -3.79 21.67
C LEU A 175 -22.53 -2.43 21.69
N THR A 176 -23.08 -1.46 20.96
CA THR A 176 -22.57 -0.08 20.94
C THR A 176 -22.81 0.66 22.26
N ASP A 177 -23.75 0.16 23.09
CA ASP A 177 -24.05 0.61 24.45
C ASP A 177 -24.00 -0.57 25.45
N ASN A 178 -22.91 -1.34 25.42
CA ASN A 178 -22.72 -2.51 26.28
C ASN A 178 -22.64 -2.12 27.77
N ASN A 179 -23.26 -2.91 28.65
CA ASN A 179 -23.12 -2.88 30.11
C ASN A 179 -23.70 -4.18 30.69
N ALA A 180 -23.53 -4.42 31.99
CA ALA A 180 -23.99 -5.67 32.62
C ALA A 180 -25.50 -5.92 32.39
N GLU A 181 -26.34 -4.89 32.45
CA GLU A 181 -27.78 -4.98 32.21
C GLU A 181 -28.13 -5.24 30.74
N SER A 182 -27.48 -4.57 29.79
CA SER A 182 -27.75 -4.76 28.35
C SER A 182 -27.20 -6.10 27.86
N CYS A 183 -26.07 -6.56 28.39
CA CYS A 183 -25.55 -7.90 28.13
C CYS A 183 -26.43 -8.99 28.78
N LYS A 184 -26.84 -8.83 30.05
CA LYS A 184 -27.81 -9.71 30.71
C LYS A 184 -29.13 -9.82 29.93
N ALA A 185 -29.62 -8.69 29.41
CA ALA A 185 -30.82 -8.65 28.59
C ALA A 185 -30.64 -9.38 27.25
N SER A 186 -29.42 -9.41 26.71
CA SER A 186 -29.06 -10.13 25.48
C SER A 186 -28.84 -11.64 25.70
N CYS A 187 -28.58 -12.05 26.95
CA CYS A 187 -28.33 -13.45 27.34
C CYS A 187 -29.52 -14.14 28.05
N VAL A 188 -30.74 -13.63 27.91
CA VAL A 188 -31.94 -14.24 28.52
C VAL A 188 -32.10 -15.70 28.04
N GLY A 189 -32.18 -16.64 28.97
CA GLY A 189 -32.27 -18.08 28.69
C GLY A 189 -30.98 -18.87 28.92
N TYR A 190 -29.85 -18.18 29.12
CA TYR A 190 -28.57 -18.78 29.49
C TYR A 190 -28.39 -18.83 31.01
N ALA A 191 -27.39 -19.58 31.48
CA ALA A 191 -27.07 -19.70 32.90
C ALA A 191 -26.07 -18.62 33.36
N TYR A 192 -25.20 -18.19 32.45
CA TYR A 192 -24.19 -17.17 32.66
C TYR A 192 -24.19 -16.15 31.53
N TYR A 193 -23.62 -14.98 31.79
CA TYR A 193 -23.25 -14.01 30.78
C TYR A 193 -21.88 -13.41 31.13
N GLY A 194 -21.14 -12.97 30.12
CA GLY A 194 -19.77 -12.50 30.25
C GLY A 194 -19.52 -11.27 29.39
N LEU A 195 -18.85 -10.26 29.95
CA LEU A 195 -18.50 -9.03 29.24
C LEU A 195 -17.00 -9.03 28.96
N GLN A 196 -16.61 -8.69 27.73
CA GLN A 196 -15.22 -8.65 27.31
C GLN A 196 -14.96 -7.47 26.36
N TYR A 197 -13.74 -6.94 26.39
CA TYR A 197 -13.26 -5.90 25.48
C TYR A 197 -14.18 -4.66 25.37
N GLY A 198 -14.87 -4.30 26.45
CA GLY A 198 -15.72 -3.09 26.55
C GLY A 198 -17.07 -3.20 25.85
N GLU A 199 -17.11 -3.74 24.64
CA GLU A 199 -18.29 -3.77 23.76
C GLU A 199 -18.86 -5.17 23.52
N GLN A 200 -18.16 -6.23 23.94
CA GLN A 200 -18.53 -7.61 23.62
C GLN A 200 -19.29 -8.26 24.79
N CYS A 201 -20.35 -8.99 24.43
CA CYS A 201 -21.19 -9.75 25.34
C CYS A 201 -21.22 -11.22 24.91
N PHE A 202 -21.00 -12.12 25.86
CA PHE A 202 -20.95 -13.57 25.68
C PHE A 202 -21.98 -14.26 26.58
N CYS A 203 -22.67 -15.29 26.11
CA CYS A 203 -23.67 -16.02 26.91
C CYS A 203 -23.24 -17.47 27.15
N GLY A 204 -23.38 -17.97 28.37
CA GLY A 204 -22.89 -19.28 28.80
C GLY A 204 -23.96 -20.21 29.37
N THR A 205 -23.87 -21.50 29.07
CA THR A 205 -24.78 -22.54 29.59
C THR A 205 -24.33 -23.05 30.96
N ALA A 206 -25.21 -23.76 31.69
CA ALA A 206 -24.92 -24.22 33.05
C ALA A 206 -23.77 -25.24 33.13
N ASP A 207 -23.45 -25.90 32.02
CA ASP A 207 -22.40 -26.93 31.92
C ASP A 207 -21.03 -26.36 31.49
N GLU A 208 -20.96 -25.08 31.12
CA GLU A 208 -19.70 -24.42 30.74
C GLU A 208 -18.90 -24.00 31.98
N ASP A 209 -17.64 -24.44 32.02
CA ASP A 209 -16.71 -24.14 33.11
C ASP A 209 -16.03 -22.79 32.88
N TYR A 210 -16.58 -21.74 33.47
CA TYR A 210 -16.03 -20.39 33.36
C TYR A 210 -14.67 -20.20 34.06
N THR A 211 -14.19 -21.22 34.78
CA THR A 211 -12.89 -21.19 35.46
C THR A 211 -11.78 -21.89 34.67
N VAL A 212 -12.07 -22.41 33.46
CA VAL A 212 -11.18 -23.28 32.69
C VAL A 212 -9.78 -22.70 32.42
N TYR A 213 -9.66 -21.36 32.30
CA TYR A 213 -8.39 -20.67 32.10
C TYR A 213 -7.88 -19.90 33.33
N GLY A 214 -8.60 -19.99 34.46
CA GLY A 214 -8.24 -19.33 35.72
C GLY A 214 -8.74 -17.88 35.83
N GLU A 215 -8.58 -17.32 37.03
CA GLU A 215 -8.90 -15.90 37.30
C GLU A 215 -7.93 -14.97 36.57
N SER A 216 -8.42 -13.79 36.20
CA SER A 216 -7.63 -12.73 35.58
C SER A 216 -7.84 -11.43 36.35
N ASP A 217 -6.84 -10.56 36.33
CA ASP A 217 -6.96 -9.19 36.85
C ASP A 217 -7.15 -8.17 35.70
N ASN A 218 -7.24 -8.65 34.45
CA ASN A 218 -7.27 -7.80 33.24
C ASN A 218 -8.70 -7.42 32.80
N CYS A 219 -9.71 -7.50 33.69
CA CYS A 219 -11.06 -7.02 33.40
C CYS A 219 -11.24 -5.54 33.76
N VAL A 220 -10.45 -4.70 33.09
CA VAL A 220 -10.31 -3.28 33.45
C VAL A 220 -10.88 -2.34 32.38
N LEU A 221 -11.40 -2.87 31.27
CA LEU A 221 -11.94 -2.05 30.19
C LEU A 221 -13.34 -1.55 30.56
N SER A 222 -13.58 -0.26 30.38
CA SER A 222 -14.88 0.35 30.64
C SER A 222 -15.92 -0.13 29.62
N CYS A 223 -17.17 -0.27 30.07
CA CYS A 223 -18.28 -0.60 29.21
C CYS A 223 -18.65 0.55 28.26
N THR A 224 -18.92 0.26 26.97
CA THR A 224 -19.29 1.28 25.98
C THR A 224 -20.61 2.00 26.28
N GLY A 225 -21.54 1.33 26.99
CA GLY A 225 -22.83 1.88 27.42
C GLY A 225 -22.91 2.33 28.87
N ASP A 226 -21.86 2.09 29.66
CA ASP A 226 -21.75 2.58 31.04
C ASP A 226 -20.28 2.69 31.46
N ALA A 227 -19.66 3.83 31.17
CA ALA A 227 -18.26 4.09 31.52
C ALA A 227 -17.97 4.04 33.04
N SER A 228 -19.00 3.90 33.90
CA SER A 228 -18.83 3.71 35.34
C SER A 228 -18.69 2.24 35.79
N SER A 229 -18.82 1.28 34.86
CA SER A 229 -18.71 -0.16 35.08
C SER A 229 -17.66 -0.81 34.16
N THR A 230 -17.07 -1.94 34.58
CA THR A 230 -16.11 -2.71 33.76
C THR A 230 -16.81 -3.79 32.91
N CYS A 231 -16.27 -4.02 31.72
CA CYS A 231 -16.76 -4.96 30.71
C CYS A 231 -15.63 -5.86 30.21
N GLY A 232 -14.94 -6.52 31.13
CA GLY A 232 -13.80 -7.40 30.83
C GLY A 232 -12.58 -6.65 30.30
N GLY A 233 -11.76 -7.31 29.48
CA GLY A 233 -10.58 -6.73 28.85
C GLY A 233 -9.96 -7.64 27.79
N SER A 234 -8.74 -7.34 27.32
CA SER A 234 -8.11 -8.14 26.27
C SER A 234 -7.87 -9.57 26.78
N TRP A 235 -8.58 -10.54 26.19
CA TRP A 235 -8.59 -11.94 26.61
C TRP A 235 -8.92 -12.14 28.10
N ALA A 236 -9.81 -11.30 28.65
CA ALA A 236 -10.32 -11.42 30.01
C ALA A 236 -11.81 -11.07 30.06
N MET A 237 -12.61 -11.86 30.78
CA MET A 237 -14.06 -11.78 30.78
C MET A 237 -14.61 -11.57 32.19
N ASP A 238 -15.42 -10.53 32.38
CA ASP A 238 -16.22 -10.32 33.58
C ASP A 238 -17.45 -11.22 33.52
N VAL A 239 -17.51 -12.26 34.36
CA VAL A 239 -18.53 -13.31 34.32
C VAL A 239 -19.60 -13.10 35.38
N TYR A 240 -20.86 -13.33 35.01
CA TYR A 240 -22.04 -13.17 35.86
C TYR A 240 -22.99 -14.37 35.72
N ALA A 241 -23.63 -14.76 36.82
CA ALA A 241 -24.75 -15.69 36.86
C ALA A 241 -26.07 -15.00 36.52
N MET A 242 -26.93 -15.73 35.80
CA MET A 242 -28.28 -15.28 35.44
C MET A 242 -29.26 -15.40 36.62
N ASP A 243 -29.03 -16.32 37.56
CA ASP A 243 -29.80 -16.55 38.79
C ASP A 243 -28.86 -16.69 40.02
N ASP A 244 -29.30 -16.21 41.18
CA ASP A 244 -28.50 -16.15 42.42
C ASP A 244 -28.18 -17.55 43.00
N ASP A 245 -28.91 -18.59 42.56
CA ASP A 245 -28.72 -20.00 42.97
C ASP A 245 -27.56 -20.70 42.22
N LEU A 246 -26.92 -20.03 41.25
CA LEU A 246 -25.81 -20.54 40.42
C LEU A 246 -24.42 -20.00 40.85
N THR A 247 -24.28 -19.60 42.12
CA THR A 247 -23.07 -18.93 42.64
C THR A 247 -21.93 -19.86 43.05
N ASP A 248 -22.09 -21.19 42.90
CA ASP A 248 -21.03 -22.18 43.13
C ASP A 248 -20.50 -22.74 41.80
N PRO A 249 -19.17 -22.87 41.59
CA PRO A 249 -18.60 -23.36 40.34
C PRO A 249 -19.04 -24.82 40.04
N PRO A 250 -19.28 -25.19 38.76
CA PRO A 250 -19.77 -26.52 38.41
C PRO A 250 -18.79 -27.62 38.85
N ALA A 251 -19.24 -28.56 39.68
CA ALA A 251 -18.41 -29.68 40.10
C ALA A 251 -18.19 -30.67 38.94
N THR A 252 -16.93 -30.83 38.53
CA THR A 252 -16.48 -31.80 37.52
C THR A 252 -17.00 -33.21 37.81
N ALA A 253 -17.95 -33.69 37.01
CA ALA A 253 -18.45 -35.06 37.04
C ALA A 253 -18.29 -35.74 35.66
N PRO A 254 -18.03 -37.06 35.61
CA PRO A 254 -17.66 -37.75 34.37
C PRO A 254 -18.88 -38.00 33.47
N PRO A 255 -18.70 -38.11 32.13
CA PRO A 255 -19.81 -38.20 31.19
C PRO A 255 -20.53 -39.55 31.32
N THR A 256 -21.83 -39.51 31.60
CA THR A 256 -22.70 -40.68 31.55
C THR A 256 -23.45 -40.75 30.22
N THR A 257 -23.26 -41.87 29.54
CA THR A 257 -23.98 -42.32 28.34
C THR A 257 -25.40 -42.80 28.67
N ASP A 258 -26.44 -42.04 28.31
CA ASP A 258 -27.66 -42.47 27.60
C ASP A 258 -28.77 -41.39 27.68
N PRO A 259 -29.48 -41.09 26.58
CA PRO A 259 -30.51 -40.06 26.53
C PRO A 259 -31.88 -40.55 27.07
N PRO A 260 -32.66 -39.72 27.77
CA PRO A 260 -34.03 -40.05 28.11
C PRO A 260 -34.95 -39.84 26.90
N ALA A 261 -35.64 -40.91 26.52
CA ALA A 261 -36.60 -40.92 25.44
C ALA A 261 -37.90 -40.14 25.75
N THR A 262 -38.45 -39.53 24.69
CA THR A 262 -39.87 -39.29 24.32
C THR A 262 -40.44 -37.86 24.36
N ALA A 263 -40.55 -37.26 23.16
CA ALA A 263 -41.81 -36.96 22.47
C ALA A 263 -41.54 -36.81 20.96
N VAL A 264 -41.73 -37.88 20.18
CA VAL A 264 -41.49 -37.84 18.72
C VAL A 264 -42.64 -37.09 18.05
N SER A 265 -42.39 -35.87 17.57
CA SER A 265 -43.29 -35.16 16.68
C SER A 265 -43.34 -35.88 15.31
N SER A 266 -44.51 -35.89 14.67
CA SER A 266 -44.69 -36.60 13.40
C SER A 266 -43.77 -36.02 12.32
N GLY A 267 -42.89 -36.86 11.76
CA GLY A 267 -41.98 -36.49 10.68
C GLY A 267 -40.51 -36.31 11.08
N TYR A 268 -40.10 -36.57 12.33
CA TYR A 268 -38.68 -36.52 12.73
C TYR A 268 -37.85 -37.61 12.03
N LEU A 269 -36.76 -37.20 11.37
CA LEU A 269 -35.85 -38.06 10.61
C LEU A 269 -34.58 -38.41 11.39
N GLY A 270 -34.10 -37.50 12.24
CA GLY A 270 -32.94 -37.74 13.10
C GLY A 270 -32.10 -36.49 13.35
N CYS A 271 -31.04 -36.66 14.15
CA CYS A 271 -30.01 -35.65 14.37
C CYS A 271 -28.83 -35.89 13.44
N TYR A 272 -28.45 -34.89 12.65
CA TYR A 272 -27.38 -35.01 11.66
C TYR A 272 -26.34 -33.91 11.85
N ALA A 273 -25.07 -34.24 11.61
CA ALA A 273 -23.99 -33.26 11.67
C ALA A 273 -24.12 -32.24 10.54
N ASP A 274 -23.71 -31.00 10.78
CA ASP A 274 -23.81 -29.91 9.82
C ASP A 274 -22.51 -29.10 9.85
N THR A 275 -22.18 -28.34 8.80
CA THR A 275 -20.92 -27.58 8.77
C THR A 275 -21.08 -26.18 8.18
N ARG A 276 -20.19 -25.25 8.54
CA ARG A 276 -20.29 -23.85 8.11
C ARG A 276 -20.16 -23.66 6.61
N THR A 277 -19.33 -24.48 5.99
CA THR A 277 -18.95 -24.41 4.57
C THR A 277 -19.74 -25.40 3.71
N SER A 278 -20.39 -26.40 4.32
CA SER A 278 -21.24 -27.37 3.63
C SER A 278 -22.45 -27.67 4.51
N ARG A 279 -23.54 -26.92 4.30
CA ARG A 279 -24.76 -27.04 5.11
C ARG A 279 -25.65 -28.17 4.59
N ILE A 280 -26.38 -28.83 5.50
CA ILE A 280 -27.41 -29.82 5.12
C ILE A 280 -28.55 -29.18 4.30
N PHE A 281 -29.06 -28.02 4.72
CA PHE A 281 -30.10 -27.26 4.01
C PHE A 281 -29.59 -25.86 3.69
N SER A 282 -29.64 -25.50 2.40
CA SER A 282 -29.02 -24.31 1.84
C SER A 282 -29.85 -23.02 1.98
N ALA A 283 -31.13 -23.12 2.38
CA ALA A 283 -32.02 -21.96 2.60
C ALA A 283 -32.25 -21.70 4.12
N PRO A 284 -31.49 -20.80 4.76
CA PRO A 284 -31.82 -20.33 6.11
C PRO A 284 -33.01 -19.36 6.03
N ILE A 285 -34.14 -19.70 6.66
CA ILE A 285 -35.22 -18.75 6.89
C ILE A 285 -35.35 -18.55 8.40
N ILE A 286 -34.74 -17.45 8.84
CA ILE A 286 -35.01 -16.65 10.04
C ILE A 286 -34.87 -17.42 11.37
N ALA A 287 -33.99 -16.88 12.22
CA ALA A 287 -34.00 -17.13 13.65
C ALA A 287 -35.23 -16.47 14.28
N ASP A 288 -36.16 -17.26 14.83
CA ASP A 288 -37.12 -16.74 15.80
C ASP A 288 -36.52 -16.97 17.19
N ALA A 289 -35.68 -16.01 17.62
CA ALA A 289 -34.91 -16.10 18.85
C ALA A 289 -35.78 -16.36 20.08
N ASP A 290 -37.05 -15.95 20.06
CA ASP A 290 -37.94 -15.98 21.22
C ASP A 290 -39.01 -17.09 21.16
N ASN A 291 -39.19 -17.79 20.03
CA ASN A 291 -40.33 -18.71 19.86
C ASN A 291 -40.08 -19.87 18.86
N ASN A 292 -38.85 -20.35 18.73
CA ASN A 292 -38.53 -21.48 17.85
C ASN A 292 -39.00 -22.83 18.44
N SER A 293 -39.62 -23.67 17.63
CA SER A 293 -40.10 -25.02 17.98
C SER A 293 -40.29 -25.81 16.68
N ALA A 294 -40.35 -27.14 16.75
CA ALA A 294 -40.61 -27.95 15.55
C ALA A 294 -41.89 -27.50 14.81
N GLU A 295 -42.94 -27.12 15.56
CA GLU A 295 -44.20 -26.62 15.01
C GLU A 295 -44.08 -25.24 14.35
N THR A 296 -43.36 -24.29 14.96
CA THR A 296 -43.18 -22.95 14.38
C THR A 296 -42.24 -22.98 13.17
N CYS A 297 -41.22 -23.83 13.21
CA CYS A 297 -40.32 -24.07 12.09
C CYS A 297 -41.03 -24.71 10.90
N LYS A 298 -41.84 -25.74 11.16
CA LYS A 298 -42.71 -26.35 10.15
C LYS A 298 -43.70 -25.37 9.53
N ALA A 299 -44.26 -24.46 10.32
CA ALA A 299 -45.17 -23.42 9.81
C ALA A 299 -44.45 -22.39 8.93
N THR A 300 -43.16 -22.16 9.17
CA THR A 300 -42.31 -21.24 8.40
C THR A 300 -41.84 -21.86 7.09
N CYS A 301 -41.53 -23.16 7.09
CA CYS A 301 -41.05 -23.88 5.91
C CYS A 301 -42.16 -24.41 4.99
N VAL A 302 -43.37 -23.82 5.02
CA VAL A 302 -44.48 -24.23 4.13
C VAL A 302 -44.08 -24.05 2.66
N GLY A 303 -44.02 -25.16 1.93
CA GLY A 303 -43.59 -25.20 0.51
C GLY A 303 -42.28 -25.97 0.29
N TYR A 304 -41.54 -26.28 1.35
CA TYR A 304 -40.33 -27.09 1.33
C TYR A 304 -40.63 -28.57 1.60
N ALA A 305 -39.66 -29.46 1.34
CA ALA A 305 -39.81 -30.89 1.57
C ALA A 305 -39.39 -31.29 3.00
N TYR A 306 -38.36 -30.62 3.52
CA TYR A 306 -37.82 -30.80 4.85
C TYR A 306 -37.81 -29.49 5.63
N TYR A 307 -37.69 -29.60 6.93
CA TYR A 307 -37.32 -28.51 7.82
C TYR A 307 -36.36 -29.04 8.88
N GLY A 308 -35.40 -28.22 9.28
CA GLY A 308 -34.36 -28.55 10.23
C GLY A 308 -34.24 -27.48 11.29
N LEU A 309 -34.04 -27.91 12.54
CA LEU A 309 -33.84 -27.02 13.68
C LEU A 309 -32.39 -27.16 14.13
N GLN A 310 -31.71 -26.04 14.30
CA GLN A 310 -30.32 -25.99 14.74
C GLN A 310 -30.11 -24.85 15.72
N TYR A 311 -29.15 -25.02 16.62
CA TYR A 311 -28.70 -23.96 17.52
C TYR A 311 -29.80 -23.36 18.41
N ALA A 312 -30.80 -24.16 18.83
CA ALA A 312 -31.99 -23.75 19.60
C ALA A 312 -32.98 -22.82 18.87
N LEU A 313 -32.47 -21.80 18.19
CA LEU A 313 -33.23 -20.65 17.67
C LEU A 313 -33.36 -20.61 16.15
N GLN A 314 -32.66 -21.48 15.42
CA GLN A 314 -32.57 -21.39 13.97
C GLN A 314 -33.47 -22.41 13.28
N CYS A 315 -34.07 -21.95 12.19
CA CYS A 315 -34.87 -22.74 11.26
C CYS A 315 -34.24 -22.79 9.88
N PHE A 316 -34.17 -24.01 9.36
CA PHE A 316 -33.65 -24.30 8.03
C PHE A 316 -34.73 -25.01 7.23
N CYS A 317 -34.99 -24.56 6.00
CA CYS A 317 -35.98 -25.18 5.14
C CYS A 317 -35.27 -25.92 4.01
N GLY A 318 -35.57 -27.20 3.83
CA GLY A 318 -34.86 -28.06 2.89
C GLY A 318 -35.70 -28.50 1.69
N THR A 319 -35.13 -28.46 0.49
CA THR A 319 -35.83 -28.94 -0.74
C THR A 319 -35.72 -30.46 -0.87
N ALA A 320 -36.49 -31.06 -1.79
CA ALA A 320 -36.61 -32.53 -1.89
C ALA A 320 -35.32 -33.22 -2.38
N ASP A 321 -34.40 -32.46 -2.98
CA ASP A 321 -33.14 -32.86 -3.58
C ASP A 321 -31.92 -32.70 -2.66
N GLU A 322 -32.08 -32.06 -1.50
CA GLU A 322 -31.02 -31.94 -0.50
C GLU A 322 -30.88 -33.22 0.34
N ASP A 323 -29.64 -33.68 0.50
CA ASP A 323 -29.31 -34.88 1.27
C ASP A 323 -29.11 -34.53 2.74
N TYR A 324 -30.13 -34.77 3.56
CA TYR A 324 -30.04 -34.52 5.01
C TYR A 324 -29.09 -35.45 5.76
N THR A 325 -28.51 -36.46 5.10
CA THR A 325 -27.51 -37.36 5.67
C THR A 325 -26.07 -36.99 5.30
N LEU A 326 -25.86 -35.87 4.59
CA LEU A 326 -24.58 -35.45 3.99
C LEU A 326 -23.35 -35.61 4.90
N HIS A 327 -23.46 -35.27 6.19
CA HIS A 327 -22.36 -35.38 7.16
C HIS A 327 -22.54 -36.49 8.20
N GLY A 328 -23.52 -37.36 8.02
CA GLY A 328 -23.82 -38.47 8.93
C GLY A 328 -24.57 -38.07 10.21
N GLU A 329 -24.94 -39.08 11.00
CA GLU A 329 -25.68 -38.89 12.26
C GLU A 329 -24.82 -38.19 13.32
N SER A 330 -25.45 -37.31 14.08
CA SER A 330 -24.84 -36.61 15.22
C SER A 330 -25.58 -36.95 16.51
N ASN A 331 -24.87 -36.86 17.63
CA ASN A 331 -25.46 -36.95 18.97
C ASN A 331 -25.55 -35.56 19.65
N ASN A 332 -25.25 -34.48 18.91
CA ASN A 332 -25.12 -33.12 19.44
C ASN A 332 -26.40 -32.27 19.26
N CYS A 333 -27.55 -32.89 18.97
CA CYS A 333 -28.84 -32.19 18.91
C CYS A 333 -29.49 -32.10 20.28
N LEU A 334 -28.85 -31.38 21.20
CA LEU A 334 -29.19 -31.35 22.62
C LEU A 334 -29.73 -30.00 23.07
N TYR A 335 -29.80 -29.00 22.18
CA TYR A 335 -30.16 -27.64 22.56
C TYR A 335 -31.69 -27.55 22.68
N PRO A 336 -32.24 -27.07 23.81
CA PRO A 336 -33.67 -26.91 23.96
C PRO A 336 -34.19 -25.81 23.02
N CYS A 337 -35.39 -25.99 22.48
CA CYS A 337 -36.03 -25.01 21.62
C CYS A 337 -36.40 -23.72 22.37
N THR A 338 -36.21 -22.54 21.78
CA THR A 338 -36.51 -21.25 22.44
C THR A 338 -38.01 -21.01 22.68
N GLY A 339 -38.88 -21.60 21.85
CA GLY A 339 -40.34 -21.57 21.98
C GLY A 339 -40.98 -22.81 22.62
N ASP A 340 -40.20 -23.87 22.88
CA ASP A 340 -40.64 -25.07 23.62
C ASP A 340 -39.45 -25.74 24.33
N ALA A 341 -39.14 -25.27 25.54
CA ALA A 341 -38.02 -25.79 26.33
C ALA A 341 -38.14 -27.28 26.74
N SER A 342 -39.27 -27.94 26.44
CA SER A 342 -39.45 -29.38 26.65
C SER A 342 -39.02 -30.27 25.49
N SER A 343 -38.66 -29.66 24.34
CA SER A 343 -38.20 -30.32 23.10
C SER A 343 -36.80 -29.83 22.69
N THR A 344 -36.07 -30.61 21.88
CA THR A 344 -34.74 -30.24 21.34
C THR A 344 -34.86 -29.65 19.92
N CYS A 345 -33.97 -28.71 19.60
CA CYS A 345 -33.91 -27.94 18.35
C CYS A 345 -32.48 -27.92 17.78
N GLY A 346 -31.92 -29.11 17.58
CA GLY A 346 -30.54 -29.29 17.09
C GLY A 346 -29.48 -28.90 18.14
N GLY A 347 -28.31 -28.49 17.68
CA GLY A 347 -27.20 -27.99 18.51
C GLY A 347 -26.10 -27.38 17.65
N ALA A 348 -24.95 -27.04 18.24
CA ALA A 348 -23.84 -26.47 17.48
C ALA A 348 -23.42 -27.44 16.37
N TRP A 349 -23.60 -27.01 15.12
CA TRP A 349 -23.26 -27.81 13.94
C TRP A 349 -23.95 -29.19 13.91
N ALA A 350 -25.16 -29.27 14.49
CA ALA A 350 -25.98 -30.47 14.49
C ALA A 350 -27.45 -30.09 14.33
N MET A 351 -28.14 -30.71 13.39
CA MET A 351 -29.48 -30.33 12.98
C MET A 351 -30.48 -31.45 13.28
N ASP A 352 -31.54 -31.13 14.01
CA ASP A 352 -32.71 -31.99 14.16
C ASP A 352 -33.57 -31.84 12.90
N VAL A 353 -33.62 -32.89 12.07
CA VAL A 353 -34.25 -32.84 10.74
C VAL A 353 -35.62 -33.50 10.74
N TYR A 354 -36.58 -32.88 10.06
CA TYR A 354 -37.95 -33.34 9.93
C TYR A 354 -38.46 -33.25 8.48
N VAL A 355 -39.40 -34.13 8.11
CA VAL A 355 -40.14 -34.04 6.85
C VAL A 355 -41.45 -33.27 7.03
N MET A 356 -41.84 -32.48 6.01
CA MET A 356 -43.03 -31.62 6.05
C MET A 356 -44.38 -32.41 6.06
N GLY A 357 -44.40 -33.68 5.64
CA GLY A 357 -45.55 -34.59 5.72
C GLY A 357 -45.26 -36.03 5.24
N ASP A 358 -46.16 -36.99 5.53
CA ASP A 358 -45.96 -38.46 5.37
C ASP A 358 -45.83 -38.99 3.91
N ASP A 359 -45.64 -38.14 2.90
CA ASP A 359 -45.82 -38.50 1.48
C ASP A 359 -44.61 -38.18 0.57
N VAL A 360 -43.38 -38.37 1.07
CA VAL A 360 -42.17 -38.32 0.22
C VAL A 360 -41.56 -39.72 0.11
N THR A 361 -42.00 -40.49 -0.88
CA THR A 361 -41.24 -41.66 -1.35
C THR A 361 -40.03 -41.20 -2.14
N ALA A 362 -38.85 -41.75 -1.79
CA ALA A 362 -37.53 -41.50 -2.39
C ALA A 362 -37.55 -41.21 -3.91
N PRO A 363 -36.78 -40.23 -4.41
CA PRO A 363 -36.77 -39.91 -5.83
C PRO A 363 -36.14 -41.04 -6.65
N PRO A 364 -36.68 -41.35 -7.84
CA PRO A 364 -36.00 -42.21 -8.80
C PRO A 364 -34.87 -41.45 -9.48
N ALA A 365 -33.76 -42.13 -9.72
CA ALA A 365 -32.60 -41.65 -10.47
C ALA A 365 -33.01 -40.91 -11.76
N THR A 366 -32.79 -39.60 -11.79
CA THR A 366 -32.87 -38.79 -13.00
C THR A 366 -31.54 -38.78 -13.73
N ALA A 367 -31.64 -38.96 -15.04
CA ALA A 367 -30.54 -39.04 -16.00
C ALA A 367 -29.74 -37.71 -16.07
N PRO A 368 -28.51 -37.73 -16.61
CA PRO A 368 -27.60 -36.58 -16.62
C PRO A 368 -28.20 -35.38 -17.36
N PRO A 369 -27.76 -34.14 -17.05
CA PRO A 369 -28.17 -32.98 -17.80
C PRO A 369 -27.70 -33.15 -19.24
N THR A 370 -28.64 -33.14 -20.18
CA THR A 370 -28.30 -32.92 -21.58
C THR A 370 -27.82 -31.49 -21.70
N THR A 371 -26.50 -31.34 -21.82
CA THR A 371 -25.85 -30.17 -22.38
C THR A 371 -26.61 -29.72 -23.63
N ALA A 372 -27.18 -28.52 -23.58
CA ALA A 372 -27.47 -27.81 -24.82
C ALA A 372 -26.11 -27.61 -25.52
N PRO A 373 -25.97 -27.93 -26.82
CA PRO A 373 -24.76 -27.59 -27.53
C PRO A 373 -24.56 -26.07 -27.50
N PRO A 374 -23.32 -25.57 -27.62
CA PRO A 374 -23.10 -24.15 -27.85
C PRO A 374 -23.94 -23.77 -29.07
N VAL A 375 -24.79 -22.75 -28.93
CA VAL A 375 -25.39 -22.13 -30.10
C VAL A 375 -24.21 -21.59 -30.90
N ALA A 376 -23.91 -22.20 -32.05
CA ALA A 376 -22.98 -21.61 -33.00
C ALA A 376 -23.57 -20.25 -33.40
N VAL A 377 -23.01 -19.18 -32.86
CA VAL A 377 -23.31 -17.82 -33.30
C VAL A 377 -22.70 -17.72 -34.70
N ASP A 378 -23.54 -17.50 -35.71
CA ASP A 378 -23.09 -17.25 -37.08
C ASP A 378 -22.53 -15.82 -37.12
N GLY A 379 -21.24 -15.65 -36.75
CA GLY A 379 -20.59 -14.35 -36.61
C GLY A 379 -19.36 -14.38 -35.70
N ASP A 380 -18.72 -13.22 -35.53
CA ASP A 380 -17.60 -13.03 -34.60
C ASP A 380 -18.09 -13.09 -33.14
N VAL A 381 -17.25 -13.60 -32.23
CA VAL A 381 -17.47 -13.53 -30.78
C VAL A 381 -16.83 -12.27 -30.22
N LEU A 382 -17.45 -11.67 -29.20
CA LEU A 382 -17.02 -10.41 -28.60
C LEU A 382 -16.45 -10.66 -27.20
N VAL A 383 -15.35 -10.00 -26.88
CA VAL A 383 -14.71 -10.07 -25.55
C VAL A 383 -14.15 -8.72 -25.12
N ASP A 384 -14.43 -8.29 -23.90
CA ASP A 384 -13.86 -7.07 -23.32
C ASP A 384 -12.40 -7.30 -22.95
N LEU A 385 -11.52 -6.36 -23.29
CA LEU A 385 -10.10 -6.38 -22.97
C LEU A 385 -9.83 -6.01 -21.50
N VAL A 386 -10.48 -6.74 -20.61
CA VAL A 386 -10.41 -6.60 -19.15
C VAL A 386 -9.91 -7.91 -18.56
N PRO A 387 -8.77 -7.92 -17.84
CA PRO A 387 -8.32 -9.10 -17.13
C PRO A 387 -9.20 -9.35 -15.89
N CYS A 388 -9.52 -10.61 -15.63
CA CYS A 388 -10.30 -11.00 -14.46
C CYS A 388 -9.49 -11.90 -13.52
N LEU A 389 -9.40 -11.51 -12.24
CA LEU A 389 -8.64 -12.20 -11.21
C LEU A 389 -9.63 -12.81 -10.22
N PHE A 390 -9.68 -14.15 -10.18
CA PHE A 390 -10.58 -14.90 -9.30
C PHE A 390 -9.80 -15.44 -8.11
N SER A 391 -10.16 -15.02 -6.91
CA SER A 391 -9.52 -15.36 -5.65
C SER A 391 -10.56 -15.77 -4.61
N SER A 392 -10.19 -16.56 -3.59
CA SER A 392 -11.09 -16.86 -2.46
C SER A 392 -11.10 -15.76 -1.38
N VAL A 393 -10.21 -14.78 -1.50
CA VAL A 393 -10.02 -13.65 -0.59
C VAL A 393 -9.72 -12.39 -1.40
N ALA A 394 -9.94 -11.21 -0.82
CA ALA A 394 -9.56 -9.96 -1.48
C ALA A 394 -8.07 -9.97 -1.85
N VAL A 395 -7.75 -9.42 -3.03
CA VAL A 395 -6.37 -9.28 -3.53
C VAL A 395 -5.72 -8.00 -2.93
N GLU A 396 -6.43 -7.31 -2.04
CA GLU A 396 -5.99 -6.07 -1.39
C GLU A 396 -4.89 -6.35 -0.35
N LYS A 397 -3.68 -5.87 -0.66
CA LYS A 397 -2.45 -5.99 0.14
C LYS A 397 -1.93 -7.42 0.20
N SER A 398 -0.60 -7.54 0.30
CA SER A 398 0.19 -8.78 0.34
C SER A 398 -0.39 -9.85 1.29
N ASN A 399 -1.42 -10.57 0.86
CA ASN A 399 -1.96 -11.69 1.59
C ASN A 399 -1.15 -12.92 1.17
N GLU A 400 -0.47 -13.53 2.14
CA GLU A 400 0.38 -14.72 1.98
C GLU A 400 -0.33 -15.85 1.20
N ASN A 401 -1.68 -15.85 1.20
CA ASN A 401 -2.49 -16.87 0.54
C ASN A 401 -2.59 -16.73 -0.99
N ASN A 402 -2.28 -15.58 -1.60
CA ASN A 402 -2.40 -15.39 -3.07
C ASN A 402 -1.36 -14.44 -3.70
N PRO A 403 -0.05 -14.67 -3.51
CA PRO A 403 1.00 -13.78 -4.02
C PRO A 403 1.00 -13.64 -5.56
N ALA A 404 0.57 -14.69 -6.28
CA ALA A 404 0.51 -14.70 -7.73
C ALA A 404 -0.61 -13.80 -8.30
N LEU A 405 -1.77 -13.73 -7.65
CA LEU A 405 -2.81 -12.79 -8.08
C LEU A 405 -2.48 -11.36 -7.68
N TYR A 406 -1.82 -11.16 -6.54
CA TYR A 406 -1.37 -9.85 -6.12
C TYR A 406 -0.36 -9.24 -7.11
N ILE A 407 0.66 -9.99 -7.52
CA ILE A 407 1.62 -9.51 -8.55
C ILE A 407 0.93 -9.26 -9.89
N MET A 408 -0.08 -10.05 -10.29
CA MET A 408 -0.86 -9.78 -11.51
C MET A 408 -1.71 -8.51 -11.38
N SER A 409 -2.33 -8.24 -10.22
CA SER A 409 -3.04 -6.99 -9.96
C SER A 409 -2.11 -5.78 -10.08
N LEU A 410 -0.93 -5.85 -9.45
CA LEU A 410 0.09 -4.81 -9.56
C LEU A 410 0.62 -4.65 -11.00
N PHE A 411 0.78 -5.74 -11.74
CA PHE A 411 1.17 -5.71 -13.14
C PHE A 411 0.18 -4.88 -13.97
N PHE A 412 -1.12 -5.14 -13.85
CA PHE A 412 -2.13 -4.43 -14.65
C PHE A 412 -2.22 -2.95 -14.29
N LYS A 413 -2.14 -2.61 -12.99
CA LYS A 413 -2.07 -1.21 -12.54
C LYS A 413 -0.80 -0.51 -13.05
N GLY A 414 0.37 -1.14 -12.92
CA GLY A 414 1.63 -0.53 -13.35
C GLY A 414 1.76 -0.31 -14.85
N TYR A 415 1.06 -1.12 -15.65
CA TYR A 415 1.03 -1.01 -17.10
C TYR A 415 -0.25 -0.38 -17.65
N TRP A 416 -0.87 0.53 -16.87
CA TRP A 416 -1.94 1.44 -17.33
C TRP A 416 -3.15 0.71 -17.89
N SER A 417 -3.49 -0.45 -17.30
CA SER A 417 -4.72 -1.13 -17.61
C SER A 417 -5.86 -0.44 -16.84
N PRO A 418 -6.76 0.31 -17.52
CA PRO A 418 -7.76 1.17 -16.86
C PRO A 418 -8.79 0.37 -16.06
N ARG A 419 -8.85 -0.94 -16.28
CA ARG A 419 -9.88 -1.79 -15.70
C ARG A 419 -9.33 -3.18 -15.49
N THR A 420 -9.41 -3.66 -14.26
CA THR A 420 -9.09 -5.02 -13.84
C THR A 420 -10.22 -5.47 -12.92
N GLU A 421 -10.81 -6.63 -13.18
CA GLU A 421 -11.94 -7.14 -12.38
C GLU A 421 -11.45 -8.17 -11.37
N GLU A 422 -11.53 -7.84 -10.09
CA GLU A 422 -11.12 -8.72 -9.01
C GLU A 422 -12.36 -9.32 -8.33
N TYR A 423 -12.47 -10.65 -8.36
CA TYR A 423 -13.61 -11.37 -7.80
C TYR A 423 -13.18 -12.22 -6.60
N VAL A 424 -13.83 -11.97 -5.46
CA VAL A 424 -13.78 -12.89 -4.31
C VAL A 424 -14.86 -13.95 -4.51
N VAL A 425 -14.44 -15.19 -4.76
CA VAL A 425 -15.27 -16.29 -5.24
C VAL A 425 -15.35 -17.41 -4.20
N SER A 426 -16.58 -17.80 -3.89
CA SER A 426 -16.98 -18.92 -3.05
C SER A 426 -17.38 -20.14 -3.89
N GLU A 427 -17.47 -21.33 -3.29
CA GLU A 427 -17.82 -22.56 -4.02
C GLU A 427 -19.22 -22.54 -4.67
N THR A 428 -20.14 -21.71 -4.18
CA THR A 428 -21.53 -21.62 -4.65
C THR A 428 -21.75 -20.62 -5.79
N ASP A 429 -20.72 -19.85 -6.15
CA ASP A 429 -20.87 -18.79 -7.15
C ASP A 429 -21.01 -19.35 -8.57
N ASP A 430 -22.00 -18.81 -9.29
CA ASP A 430 -22.21 -19.05 -10.72
C ASP A 430 -21.30 -18.13 -11.55
N LEU A 431 -20.14 -18.67 -11.93
CA LEU A 431 -19.16 -17.91 -12.73
C LEU A 431 -19.71 -17.50 -14.10
N THR A 432 -20.74 -18.15 -14.62
CA THR A 432 -21.33 -17.79 -15.92
C THR A 432 -21.86 -16.35 -15.88
N ALA A 433 -22.50 -15.95 -14.77
CA ALA A 433 -23.01 -14.60 -14.59
C ALA A 433 -21.89 -13.54 -14.40
N LEU A 434 -20.77 -13.97 -13.84
CA LEU A 434 -19.59 -13.12 -13.63
C LEU A 434 -18.80 -12.92 -14.94
N LEU A 435 -18.74 -13.94 -15.79
CA LEU A 435 -17.91 -13.96 -17.00
C LEU A 435 -18.63 -13.51 -18.27
N VAL A 436 -19.96 -13.66 -18.34
CA VAL A 436 -20.74 -13.35 -19.54
C VAL A 436 -21.67 -12.17 -19.29
N ASP A 437 -21.62 -11.19 -20.17
CA ASP A 437 -22.67 -10.17 -20.23
C ASP A 437 -23.85 -10.70 -21.06
N SER A 438 -24.97 -10.91 -20.39
CA SER A 438 -26.22 -11.36 -21.00
C SER A 438 -27.24 -10.22 -21.20
N SER A 439 -26.85 -8.98 -20.89
CA SER A 439 -27.72 -7.80 -21.00
C SER A 439 -27.84 -7.26 -22.42
N ASP A 440 -26.89 -7.60 -23.31
CA ASP A 440 -26.91 -7.22 -24.73
C ASP A 440 -27.61 -8.26 -25.62
N THR A 441 -28.07 -7.78 -26.77
CA THR A 441 -28.62 -8.54 -27.91
C THR A 441 -27.65 -9.57 -28.49
N THR A 442 -26.33 -9.37 -28.32
CA THR A 442 -25.27 -10.33 -28.66
C THR A 442 -24.43 -10.57 -27.39
N PRO A 443 -24.53 -11.73 -26.72
CA PRO A 443 -23.77 -11.98 -25.51
C PRO A 443 -22.26 -11.86 -25.75
N HIS A 444 -21.56 -11.11 -24.89
CA HIS A 444 -20.10 -10.95 -24.96
C HIS A 444 -19.42 -11.43 -23.68
N GLY A 445 -18.16 -11.81 -23.79
CA GLY A 445 -17.33 -12.17 -22.65
C GLY A 445 -16.81 -10.91 -21.98
N LYS A 446 -16.91 -10.84 -20.65
CA LYS A 446 -16.45 -9.68 -19.86
C LYS A 446 -14.93 -9.65 -19.66
N CYS A 447 -14.24 -10.75 -19.97
CA CYS A 447 -12.81 -10.93 -19.66
C CYS A 447 -12.02 -11.48 -20.85
N ASN A 448 -10.93 -10.83 -21.27
CA ASN A 448 -10.04 -11.35 -22.32
C ASN A 448 -8.99 -12.34 -21.80
N ALA A 449 -8.77 -12.35 -20.50
CA ALA A 449 -7.91 -13.28 -19.78
C ALA A 449 -8.51 -13.56 -18.39
N VAL A 450 -8.41 -14.81 -17.92
CA VAL A 450 -8.90 -15.20 -16.60
C VAL A 450 -7.77 -15.83 -15.81
N TYR A 451 -7.47 -15.25 -14.64
CA TYR A 451 -6.45 -15.70 -13.70
C TYR A 451 -7.12 -16.30 -12.47
N VAL A 452 -6.83 -17.55 -12.15
CA VAL A 452 -7.49 -18.33 -11.10
C VAL A 452 -6.50 -18.65 -10.00
N GLY A 453 -6.72 -18.06 -8.83
CA GLY A 453 -5.95 -18.26 -7.59
C GLY A 453 -6.81 -18.80 -6.45
N TYR A 454 -7.73 -19.72 -6.75
CA TYR A 454 -8.53 -20.46 -5.76
C TYR A 454 -8.79 -21.87 -6.29
N ALA A 455 -9.16 -22.83 -5.45
CA ALA A 455 -9.56 -24.17 -5.92
C ALA A 455 -11.03 -24.17 -6.39
N PRO A 456 -11.32 -24.17 -7.71
CA PRO A 456 -12.69 -24.15 -8.19
C PRO A 456 -13.40 -25.49 -7.96
N SER A 457 -14.72 -25.44 -7.74
CA SER A 457 -15.58 -26.62 -7.77
C SER A 457 -15.72 -27.19 -9.20
N THR A 458 -16.19 -28.42 -9.35
CA THR A 458 -16.39 -29.04 -10.68
C THR A 458 -17.32 -28.23 -11.58
N ASP A 459 -18.37 -27.61 -11.02
CA ASP A 459 -19.28 -26.76 -11.80
C ASP A 459 -18.59 -25.46 -12.24
N GLN A 460 -17.74 -24.90 -11.39
CA GLN A 460 -16.93 -23.71 -11.70
C GLN A 460 -15.87 -24.01 -12.77
N VAL A 461 -15.21 -25.16 -12.70
CA VAL A 461 -14.31 -25.62 -13.77
C VAL A 461 -15.08 -25.75 -15.09
N ALA A 462 -16.25 -26.36 -15.08
CA ALA A 462 -17.08 -26.49 -16.28
C ALA A 462 -17.50 -25.13 -16.86
N ALA A 463 -17.83 -24.15 -16.01
CA ALA A 463 -18.16 -22.79 -16.44
C ALA A 463 -16.95 -22.06 -17.05
N LEU A 464 -15.77 -22.16 -16.43
CA LEU A 464 -14.53 -21.60 -16.94
C LEU A 464 -14.14 -22.21 -18.29
N THR A 465 -14.19 -23.53 -18.40
CA THR A 465 -13.91 -24.25 -19.65
C THR A 465 -14.89 -23.86 -20.76
N ALA A 466 -16.19 -23.78 -20.45
CA ALA A 466 -17.20 -23.34 -21.41
C ALA A 466 -16.96 -21.89 -21.87
N TYR A 467 -16.60 -20.99 -20.95
CA TYR A 467 -16.25 -19.62 -21.26
C TYR A 467 -15.05 -19.52 -22.21
N SER A 468 -13.96 -20.24 -21.90
CA SER A 468 -12.76 -20.30 -22.74
C SER A 468 -13.08 -20.82 -24.15
N ALA A 469 -13.82 -21.92 -24.26
CA ALA A 469 -14.20 -22.50 -25.55
C ALA A 469 -15.09 -21.57 -26.38
N GLN A 470 -16.04 -20.89 -25.73
CA GLN A 470 -17.00 -19.98 -26.37
C GLN A 470 -16.35 -18.69 -26.85
N PHE A 471 -15.61 -17.99 -25.97
CA PHE A 471 -15.10 -16.65 -26.23
C PHE A 471 -13.63 -16.63 -26.67
N LYS A 472 -13.00 -17.80 -26.83
CA LYS A 472 -11.59 -17.96 -27.24
C LYS A 472 -10.59 -17.29 -26.28
N VAL A 473 -10.95 -17.27 -25.00
CA VAL A 473 -10.18 -16.69 -23.89
C VAL A 473 -9.31 -17.76 -23.26
N ARG A 474 -8.10 -17.38 -22.83
CA ARG A 474 -7.15 -18.26 -22.14
C ARG A 474 -7.32 -18.18 -20.63
N LEU A 475 -7.17 -19.32 -19.96
CA LEU A 475 -7.26 -19.46 -18.50
C LEU A 475 -5.87 -19.71 -17.91
N VAL A 476 -5.53 -19.05 -16.80
CA VAL A 476 -4.27 -19.27 -16.06
C VAL A 476 -4.58 -19.71 -14.64
N TYR A 477 -4.13 -20.90 -14.24
CA TYR A 477 -4.28 -21.45 -12.90
C TYR A 477 -2.97 -21.32 -12.13
N PHE A 478 -3.01 -20.58 -11.01
CA PHE A 478 -1.87 -20.38 -10.12
C PHE A 478 -1.88 -21.34 -8.93
N PRO A 479 -0.72 -21.72 -8.39
CA PRO A 479 -0.63 -22.77 -7.37
C PRO A 479 -1.03 -22.29 -5.96
N SER A 480 -1.16 -20.97 -5.75
CA SER A 480 -1.22 -20.32 -4.43
C SER A 480 -2.40 -20.74 -3.53
N ALA A 481 -3.45 -21.32 -4.10
CA ALA A 481 -4.64 -21.73 -3.35
C ALA A 481 -5.03 -23.20 -3.56
N LEU A 482 -4.03 -24.07 -3.79
CA LEU A 482 -4.24 -25.50 -3.98
C LEU A 482 -5.13 -25.87 -5.18
N THR A 483 -5.28 -24.96 -6.17
CA THR A 483 -5.91 -25.20 -7.48
C THR A 483 -5.65 -26.60 -8.02
N HIS A 484 -4.39 -27.02 -8.01
CA HIS A 484 -3.94 -28.27 -8.59
C HIS A 484 -4.15 -29.51 -7.69
N THR A 485 -4.63 -29.36 -6.46
CA THR A 485 -4.78 -30.49 -5.52
C THR A 485 -6.06 -31.30 -5.71
N THR A 486 -6.98 -30.85 -6.57
CA THR A 486 -8.21 -31.60 -6.82
C THR A 486 -7.92 -32.86 -7.64
N ALA A 487 -8.72 -33.91 -7.40
CA ALA A 487 -8.63 -35.15 -8.17
C ALA A 487 -8.88 -34.92 -9.67
N GLU A 488 -9.67 -33.90 -10.00
CA GLU A 488 -9.98 -33.48 -11.37
C GLU A 488 -8.72 -33.00 -12.10
N PHE A 489 -7.98 -32.03 -11.54
CA PHE A 489 -6.76 -31.51 -12.17
C PHE A 489 -5.61 -32.51 -12.16
N THR A 490 -5.39 -33.21 -11.05
CA THR A 490 -4.32 -34.23 -10.97
C THR A 490 -4.50 -35.37 -11.96
N THR A 491 -5.75 -35.82 -12.18
CA THR A 491 -6.06 -36.85 -13.17
C THR A 491 -5.93 -36.31 -14.60
N LYS A 492 -6.51 -35.14 -14.89
CA LYS A 492 -6.46 -34.49 -16.22
C LYS A 492 -5.03 -34.27 -16.70
N LEU A 493 -4.17 -33.77 -15.81
CA LEU A 493 -2.80 -33.38 -16.15
C LEU A 493 -1.78 -34.52 -15.97
N GLY A 494 -2.16 -35.64 -15.36
CA GLY A 494 -1.28 -36.81 -15.18
C GLY A 494 -0.25 -36.64 -14.07
N ILE A 495 -0.59 -35.83 -13.07
CA ILE A 495 0.27 -35.50 -11.94
C ILE A 495 0.23 -36.67 -10.95
N GLN A 496 1.40 -37.26 -10.66
CA GLN A 496 1.49 -38.46 -9.81
C GLN A 496 1.82 -38.16 -8.36
N THR A 497 2.76 -37.25 -8.15
CA THR A 497 3.21 -36.83 -6.83
C THR A 497 3.71 -35.40 -6.91
N TYR A 498 3.26 -34.57 -5.97
CA TYR A 498 4.06 -33.42 -5.53
C TYR A 498 5.35 -33.97 -4.92
N PHE A 499 6.52 -33.38 -5.22
CA PHE A 499 7.78 -33.89 -4.65
C PHE A 499 7.64 -34.06 -3.13
N ALA A 500 7.82 -35.27 -2.64
CA ALA A 500 7.71 -35.59 -1.21
C ALA A 500 9.02 -35.33 -0.44
N GLY A 501 9.91 -34.50 -0.99
CA GLY A 501 11.19 -34.16 -0.37
C GLY A 501 11.52 -32.70 -0.61
N ASP A 502 12.10 -32.07 0.41
CA ASP A 502 12.65 -30.72 0.32
C ASP A 502 13.53 -30.62 -0.94
N ILE A 503 13.28 -29.62 -1.79
CA ILE A 503 14.27 -29.24 -2.81
C ILE A 503 15.48 -28.72 -2.04
N VAL A 504 16.46 -29.59 -1.76
CA VAL A 504 17.65 -29.30 -0.93
C VAL A 504 18.76 -28.54 -1.66
N THR A 505 18.57 -28.23 -2.95
CA THR A 505 19.54 -27.53 -3.80
C THR A 505 18.85 -26.39 -4.55
N PRO A 506 19.50 -25.25 -4.85
CA PRO A 506 18.86 -24.18 -5.61
C PRO A 506 18.37 -24.71 -6.97
N ALA A 507 17.07 -24.84 -7.11
CA ALA A 507 16.41 -25.13 -8.37
C ALA A 507 16.06 -23.80 -9.05
N PHE A 508 16.26 -23.71 -10.36
CA PHE A 508 15.71 -22.62 -11.16
C PHE A 508 14.68 -23.15 -12.15
N VAL A 509 13.82 -22.26 -12.63
CA VAL A 509 12.83 -22.58 -13.65
C VAL A 509 13.37 -22.14 -15.00
N GLN A 510 13.44 -23.08 -15.96
CA GLN A 510 13.87 -22.80 -17.33
C GLN A 510 12.78 -23.20 -18.31
N LEU A 511 12.71 -22.50 -19.45
CA LEU A 511 11.83 -22.90 -20.54
C LEU A 511 12.32 -24.24 -21.13
N SER A 512 11.39 -25.13 -21.47
CA SER A 512 11.73 -26.46 -21.98
C SER A 512 12.33 -26.38 -23.40
N ASP A 513 13.46 -27.08 -23.63
CA ASP A 513 14.19 -27.05 -24.90
C ASP A 513 13.59 -28.07 -25.90
N LEU A 514 12.32 -27.90 -26.26
CA LEU A 514 11.59 -28.81 -27.14
C LEU A 514 11.79 -28.44 -28.63
N GLY A 515 12.92 -28.86 -29.19
CA GLY A 515 13.07 -29.10 -30.64
C GLY A 515 12.67 -27.96 -31.58
N SER A 516 13.51 -26.92 -31.69
CA SER A 516 13.57 -25.95 -32.81
C SER A 516 12.33 -25.09 -33.14
N THR A 517 11.21 -25.27 -32.45
CA THR A 517 10.07 -24.35 -32.49
C THR A 517 9.71 -24.05 -31.05
N LYS A 518 10.53 -23.21 -30.40
CA LYS A 518 10.19 -22.63 -29.08
C LYS A 518 8.73 -22.16 -29.18
N VAL A 519 7.92 -22.53 -28.19
CA VAL A 519 6.50 -22.19 -28.06
C VAL A 519 6.27 -20.82 -28.70
N SER A 520 5.37 -20.76 -29.68
CA SER A 520 5.03 -19.56 -30.43
C SER A 520 4.25 -18.57 -29.55
N ILE A 521 4.77 -18.25 -28.37
CA ILE A 521 4.50 -16.99 -27.69
C ILE A 521 5.34 -16.01 -28.50
N THR A 522 4.67 -15.09 -29.19
CA THR A 522 5.28 -14.00 -29.97
C THR A 522 6.43 -13.46 -29.14
N GLN A 523 7.68 -13.75 -29.57
CA GLN A 523 8.89 -13.64 -28.74
C GLN A 523 8.80 -12.39 -27.87
N PRO A 524 8.33 -12.52 -26.62
CA PRO A 524 8.19 -11.34 -25.81
C PRO A 524 9.65 -10.96 -25.57
N GLY A 525 10.02 -9.70 -25.56
CA GLY A 525 11.42 -9.28 -25.36
C GLY A 525 12.01 -9.68 -24.01
N PHE A 526 11.95 -10.96 -23.64
CA PHE A 526 12.45 -11.65 -22.47
C PHE A 526 13.46 -12.65 -23.00
N LYS A 527 14.62 -12.70 -22.37
CA LYS A 527 15.63 -13.68 -22.79
C LYS A 527 15.09 -15.07 -22.48
N THR A 528 15.08 -15.95 -23.50
CA THR A 528 14.38 -17.25 -23.53
C THR A 528 14.88 -18.31 -22.54
N ASP A 529 15.78 -17.94 -21.65
CA ASP A 529 16.31 -18.81 -20.61
C ASP A 529 16.75 -17.91 -19.44
N PRO A 530 15.81 -17.22 -18.80
CA PRO A 530 16.15 -16.47 -17.63
C PRO A 530 16.30 -17.56 -16.56
N ASN A 531 17.54 -17.98 -16.29
CA ASN A 531 17.86 -18.83 -15.14
C ASN A 531 17.52 -18.03 -13.88
N LEU A 532 16.22 -17.94 -13.59
CA LEU A 532 15.64 -17.08 -12.58
C LEU A 532 15.79 -17.80 -11.26
N PHE A 533 16.67 -17.24 -10.45
CA PHE A 533 16.91 -17.62 -9.07
C PHE A 533 15.58 -17.54 -8.31
N THR A 534 15.06 -18.68 -7.84
CA THR A 534 13.82 -18.76 -7.03
C THR A 534 14.01 -19.40 -5.64
N PRO A 535 15.17 -19.31 -4.96
CA PRO A 535 15.36 -20.04 -3.70
C PRO A 535 14.52 -19.51 -2.54
N ALA A 536 13.91 -18.32 -2.65
CA ALA A 536 13.05 -17.76 -1.63
C ALA A 536 11.54 -18.08 -1.81
N LEU A 537 11.14 -18.70 -2.93
CA LEU A 537 9.72 -18.90 -3.24
C LEU A 537 9.35 -20.39 -3.18
N PHE A 538 8.43 -20.74 -2.27
CA PHE A 538 7.88 -22.08 -2.12
C PHE A 538 7.19 -22.52 -3.41
N SER A 539 7.87 -23.32 -4.22
CA SER A 539 7.34 -23.86 -5.47
C SER A 539 6.88 -25.31 -5.29
N TYR A 540 5.91 -25.74 -6.10
CA TYR A 540 5.32 -27.09 -6.04
C TYR A 540 5.77 -27.90 -7.25
N PRO A 541 7.01 -28.40 -7.30
CA PRO A 541 7.45 -29.18 -8.44
C PRO A 541 6.55 -30.42 -8.61
N VAL A 542 6.20 -30.71 -9.86
CA VAL A 542 5.35 -31.87 -10.21
C VAL A 542 6.11 -32.84 -11.09
N ILE A 543 5.85 -34.13 -10.89
CA ILE A 543 6.37 -35.23 -11.71
C ILE A 543 5.23 -35.78 -12.57
N MET A 544 5.48 -35.88 -13.87
CA MET A 544 4.60 -36.48 -14.86
C MET A 544 5.10 -37.89 -15.23
N ASN A 545 4.19 -38.87 -15.31
CA ASN A 545 4.55 -40.26 -15.64
C ASN A 545 4.66 -40.54 -17.14
N GLU A 546 3.63 -40.11 -17.87
CA GLU A 546 3.44 -40.16 -19.32
C GLU A 546 2.38 -39.08 -19.57
N VAL A 547 2.59 -38.17 -20.53
CA VAL A 547 1.62 -37.11 -20.86
C VAL A 547 0.26 -37.78 -21.18
N PRO A 548 -0.74 -37.70 -20.28
CA PRO A 548 -1.85 -38.66 -20.27
C PRO A 548 -2.90 -38.38 -21.34
N GLU A 549 -2.92 -37.18 -21.92
CA GLU A 549 -3.93 -36.74 -22.88
C GLU A 549 -3.33 -36.02 -24.10
N THR A 550 -4.06 -36.03 -25.21
CA THR A 550 -3.70 -35.25 -26.40
C THR A 550 -3.92 -33.77 -26.11
N GLY A 551 -2.90 -32.91 -26.28
CA GLY A 551 -3.04 -31.46 -26.13
C GLY A 551 -2.31 -30.84 -24.92
N ILE A 552 -1.55 -31.62 -24.14
CA ILE A 552 -0.68 -31.11 -23.08
C ILE A 552 0.73 -30.81 -23.64
N GLU A 553 1.30 -29.67 -23.27
CA GLU A 553 2.68 -29.29 -23.58
C GLU A 553 3.40 -28.74 -22.33
N VAL A 554 4.61 -29.25 -22.05
CA VAL A 554 5.48 -28.70 -21.00
C VAL A 554 6.17 -27.46 -21.51
N LEU A 555 5.87 -26.29 -20.92
CA LEU A 555 6.47 -25.02 -21.34
C LEU A 555 7.73 -24.66 -20.53
N ALA A 556 7.77 -25.09 -19.26
CA ALA A 556 8.91 -24.85 -18.38
C ALA A 556 9.13 -26.02 -17.42
N GLN A 557 10.37 -26.19 -16.99
CA GLN A 557 10.84 -27.28 -16.13
C GLN A 557 11.77 -26.72 -15.04
N TYR A 558 11.83 -27.42 -13.91
CA TYR A 558 12.84 -27.18 -12.88
C TYR A 558 14.16 -27.81 -13.31
N ALA A 559 15.23 -27.04 -13.17
CA ALA A 559 16.61 -27.43 -13.46
C ALA A 559 17.55 -27.10 -12.31
N ASP A 560 18.62 -27.89 -12.21
CA ASP A 560 19.68 -27.70 -11.22
C ASP A 560 20.63 -26.56 -11.63
N SER A 561 21.55 -26.17 -10.73
CA SER A 561 22.56 -25.12 -10.97
C SER A 561 23.39 -25.27 -12.26
N ALA A 562 23.40 -26.43 -12.92
CA ALA A 562 24.10 -26.68 -14.17
C ALA A 562 23.19 -26.56 -15.42
N GLY A 563 21.90 -26.26 -15.27
CA GLY A 563 20.92 -26.21 -16.37
C GLY A 563 20.30 -27.55 -16.72
N GLU A 564 20.60 -28.60 -15.94
CA GLU A 564 20.08 -29.92 -16.22
C GLU A 564 18.71 -30.11 -15.53
N PRO A 565 17.68 -30.61 -16.25
CA PRO A 565 16.38 -30.86 -15.64
C PRO A 565 16.46 -31.82 -14.46
N TYR A 566 15.70 -31.54 -13.39
CA TYR A 566 15.56 -32.47 -12.27
C TYR A 566 14.88 -33.77 -12.72
N LEU A 567 15.57 -34.89 -12.51
CA LEU A 567 15.04 -36.23 -12.74
C LEU A 567 14.70 -36.88 -11.39
N SER A 568 13.51 -37.45 -11.26
CA SER A 568 12.93 -38.01 -10.01
C SER A 568 13.65 -39.22 -9.40
N GLY A 569 14.87 -39.54 -9.83
CA GLY A 569 15.69 -40.62 -9.27
C GLY A 569 15.17 -42.05 -9.55
N ALA A 570 14.02 -42.22 -10.20
CA ALA A 570 13.56 -43.50 -10.73
C ALA A 570 13.98 -43.62 -12.21
N ALA A 571 14.65 -44.72 -12.56
CA ALA A 571 15.21 -44.92 -13.88
C ALA A 571 14.11 -45.01 -14.98
N GLY A 572 14.07 -44.02 -15.88
CA GLY A 572 13.38 -44.05 -17.17
C GLY A 572 12.01 -43.33 -17.18
N ASP A 573 11.95 -42.25 -17.97
CA ASP A 573 10.74 -41.63 -18.57
C ASP A 573 9.83 -40.69 -17.73
N GLN A 574 10.25 -40.20 -16.55
CA GLN A 574 9.48 -39.19 -15.81
C GLN A 574 9.95 -37.75 -16.09
N GLU A 575 9.07 -36.91 -16.67
CA GLU A 575 9.31 -35.48 -16.93
C GLU A 575 8.85 -34.63 -15.73
N ASN A 576 9.61 -33.60 -15.35
CA ASN A 576 9.17 -32.60 -14.39
C ASN A 576 8.58 -31.38 -15.11
N ALA A 577 7.66 -30.67 -14.46
CA ALA A 577 7.11 -29.44 -15.01
C ALA A 577 7.01 -28.33 -13.96
N ALA A 578 7.35 -27.12 -14.37
CA ALA A 578 7.07 -25.87 -13.67
C ALA A 578 5.86 -25.15 -14.28
N ILE A 579 5.67 -25.29 -15.59
CA ILE A 579 4.53 -24.72 -16.33
C ILE A 579 4.07 -25.71 -17.39
N LEU A 580 2.77 -25.96 -17.45
CA LEU A 580 2.11 -26.77 -18.47
C LEU A 580 1.07 -25.93 -19.21
N SER A 581 0.92 -26.16 -20.51
CA SER A 581 -0.30 -25.75 -21.22
C SER A 581 -1.16 -26.95 -21.57
N TYR A 582 -2.47 -26.74 -21.60
CA TYR A 582 -3.46 -27.72 -22.03
C TYR A 582 -4.38 -27.11 -23.07
N THR A 583 -4.57 -27.83 -24.18
CA THR A 583 -5.59 -27.50 -25.19
C THR A 583 -6.63 -28.62 -25.25
N GLY A 584 -7.86 -28.31 -24.87
CA GLY A 584 -8.97 -29.26 -24.90
C GLY A 584 -9.45 -29.57 -26.31
N ALA A 585 -10.24 -30.65 -26.46
CA ALA A 585 -10.76 -31.09 -27.75
C ALA A 585 -11.74 -30.11 -28.42
N ASP A 586 -12.39 -29.26 -27.64
CA ASP A 586 -13.25 -28.13 -28.05
C ASP A 586 -12.47 -26.82 -28.29
N GLY A 587 -11.15 -26.83 -28.07
CA GLY A 587 -10.23 -25.73 -28.33
C GLY A 587 -10.08 -24.72 -27.18
N HIS A 588 -10.60 -25.01 -25.97
CA HIS A 588 -10.24 -24.20 -24.80
C HIS A 588 -8.75 -24.35 -24.46
N GLU A 589 -8.15 -23.28 -23.94
CA GLU A 589 -6.71 -23.18 -23.68
C GLU A 589 -6.47 -22.82 -22.21
N GLU A 590 -5.64 -23.60 -21.52
CA GLU A 590 -5.29 -23.41 -20.11
C GLU A 590 -3.78 -23.40 -19.91
N LEU A 591 -3.31 -22.59 -18.97
CA LEU A 591 -1.94 -22.58 -18.45
C LEU A 591 -1.99 -22.97 -16.97
N HIS A 592 -1.23 -23.98 -16.61
CA HIS A 592 -1.11 -24.49 -15.25
C HIS A 592 0.28 -24.16 -14.74
N VAL A 593 0.34 -23.33 -13.69
CA VAL A 593 1.57 -22.79 -13.12
C VAL A 593 1.85 -23.48 -11.80
N PHE A 594 3.07 -24.02 -11.66
CA PHE A 594 3.52 -24.76 -10.47
C PHE A 594 4.68 -24.09 -9.74
N ASN A 595 5.30 -23.08 -10.35
CA ASN A 595 6.24 -22.20 -9.68
C ASN A 595 5.49 -21.06 -8.99
N THR A 596 5.96 -20.66 -7.81
CA THR A 596 5.39 -19.51 -7.11
C THR A 596 6.11 -18.24 -7.55
N ILE A 597 5.36 -17.15 -7.66
CA ILE A 597 5.84 -15.80 -7.95
C ILE A 597 5.42 -14.89 -6.80
N GLY A 598 6.25 -13.91 -6.45
CA GLY A 598 5.98 -12.96 -5.36
C GLY A 598 6.44 -11.56 -5.74
N TRP A 599 5.67 -10.55 -5.31
CA TRP A 599 5.91 -9.15 -5.67
C TRP A 599 7.29 -8.62 -5.24
N PHE A 600 7.85 -9.19 -4.16
CA PHE A 600 9.13 -8.79 -3.57
C PHE A 600 10.36 -9.31 -4.33
N ASP A 601 10.22 -10.31 -5.20
CA ASP A 601 11.33 -10.93 -5.92
C ASP A 601 11.47 -10.35 -7.34
N ALA A 602 12.64 -9.84 -7.69
CA ALA A 602 12.93 -9.36 -9.04
C ALA A 602 12.78 -10.48 -10.08
N GLY A 603 13.10 -11.73 -9.70
CA GLY A 603 12.99 -12.90 -10.57
C GLY A 603 11.54 -13.35 -10.86
N ALA A 604 10.56 -12.90 -10.08
CA ALA A 604 9.15 -13.23 -10.25
C ALA A 604 8.46 -12.40 -11.35
N TRP A 605 8.88 -11.15 -11.53
CA TRP A 605 8.24 -10.25 -12.49
C TRP A 605 8.36 -10.70 -13.95
N PRO A 606 9.51 -11.21 -14.45
CA PRO A 606 9.58 -11.76 -15.80
C PRO A 606 8.55 -12.87 -16.07
N TRP A 607 8.21 -13.66 -15.04
CA TRP A 607 7.15 -14.66 -15.12
C TRP A 607 5.75 -14.03 -15.18
N ALA A 608 5.46 -12.98 -14.41
CA ALA A 608 4.21 -12.23 -14.50
C ALA A 608 3.98 -11.69 -15.94
N HIS A 609 5.02 -11.12 -16.55
CA HIS A 609 4.99 -10.71 -17.95
C HIS A 609 4.72 -11.88 -18.89
N PHE A 610 5.39 -13.02 -18.71
CA PHE A 610 5.17 -14.23 -19.50
C PHE A 610 3.71 -14.72 -19.40
N TYR A 611 3.14 -14.76 -18.20
CA TYR A 611 1.75 -15.19 -17.99
C TYR A 611 0.76 -14.24 -18.67
N ASN A 612 1.00 -12.92 -18.58
CA ASN A 612 0.19 -11.95 -19.31
C ASN A 612 0.26 -12.14 -20.82
N GLU A 613 1.47 -12.26 -21.38
CA GLU A 613 1.68 -12.48 -22.82
C GLU A 613 1.00 -13.74 -23.31
N TRP A 614 1.15 -14.84 -22.57
CA TRP A 614 0.49 -16.09 -22.89
C TRP A 614 -1.03 -15.93 -22.82
N ALA A 615 -1.59 -15.37 -21.74
CA ALA A 615 -3.03 -15.26 -21.57
C ALA A 615 -3.69 -14.34 -22.62
N THR A 616 -3.06 -13.21 -22.91
CA THR A 616 -3.61 -12.16 -23.78
C THR A 616 -3.22 -12.31 -25.25
N LYS A 617 -2.33 -13.26 -25.58
CA LYS A 617 -1.66 -13.36 -26.90
C LYS A 617 -0.93 -12.05 -27.27
N GLY A 618 -0.52 -11.30 -26.25
CA GLY A 618 0.12 -9.98 -26.32
C GLY A 618 -0.81 -8.83 -26.72
N ILE A 619 -2.14 -9.02 -26.68
CA ILE A 619 -3.14 -7.98 -26.94
C ILE A 619 -3.85 -7.60 -25.63
N PHE A 620 -3.55 -6.43 -25.09
CA PHE A 620 -4.13 -5.95 -23.83
C PHE A 620 -4.33 -4.43 -23.84
N MET A 621 -5.31 -3.96 -23.07
CA MET A 621 -5.44 -2.53 -22.76
C MET A 621 -4.42 -2.16 -21.71
N GLY A 622 -3.61 -1.17 -22.03
CA GLY A 622 -2.43 -0.84 -21.26
C GLY A 622 -1.21 -0.64 -22.14
N GLU A 623 -0.13 -0.29 -21.46
CA GLU A 623 1.12 0.10 -22.06
C GLU A 623 2.31 -0.42 -21.25
N ARG A 624 3.16 -1.24 -21.87
CA ARG A 624 4.37 -1.78 -21.22
C ARG A 624 5.59 -0.93 -21.53
N ARG A 625 6.20 -0.32 -20.51
CA ARG A 625 7.46 0.46 -20.57
C ARG A 625 8.27 0.25 -19.31
N PHE A 626 9.59 0.29 -19.44
CA PHE A 626 10.54 0.14 -18.34
C PHE A 626 11.34 1.44 -18.18
N TYR A 627 11.21 2.09 -17.03
CA TYR A 627 11.82 3.40 -16.77
C TYR A 627 13.03 3.28 -15.86
N LEU A 628 14.10 3.99 -16.20
CA LEU A 628 15.31 4.08 -15.38
C LEU A 628 15.88 5.50 -15.48
N ALA A 629 15.88 6.22 -14.37
CA ALA A 629 16.35 7.60 -14.33
C ALA A 629 16.86 7.99 -12.95
N ALA A 630 18.13 8.40 -12.88
CA ALA A 630 18.67 9.08 -11.71
C ALA A 630 18.30 10.58 -11.74
N VAL A 631 18.00 11.12 -10.56
CA VAL A 631 18.00 12.55 -10.28
C VAL A 631 19.17 12.83 -9.34
N VAL A 632 20.12 13.65 -9.78
CA VAL A 632 21.27 14.09 -8.99
C VAL A 632 20.91 15.43 -8.35
N ASP A 633 20.60 15.38 -7.07
CA ASP A 633 20.38 16.54 -6.20
C ASP A 633 21.72 17.23 -5.86
N ASP A 634 21.65 18.41 -5.28
CA ASP A 634 22.79 19.19 -4.76
C ASP A 634 23.82 19.66 -5.80
N LEU A 635 23.50 19.68 -7.09
CA LEU A 635 24.49 20.10 -8.08
C LEU A 635 24.91 21.56 -7.84
N PHE A 636 26.23 21.77 -7.85
CA PHE A 636 26.99 22.98 -7.49
C PHE A 636 27.31 23.15 -6.00
N LEU A 637 26.67 22.43 -5.09
CA LEU A 637 27.01 22.43 -3.66
C LEU A 637 28.25 21.58 -3.37
N SER A 638 28.80 21.73 -2.17
CA SER A 638 29.82 20.83 -1.62
C SER A 638 29.20 20.03 -0.48
N THR A 639 29.40 18.71 -0.47
CA THR A 639 28.83 17.81 0.55
C THR A 639 29.96 17.16 1.34
N PRO A 640 29.95 17.20 2.68
CA PRO A 640 30.86 16.40 3.52
C PRO A 640 30.67 14.91 3.27
N GLU A 641 31.77 14.15 3.15
CA GLU A 641 31.71 12.69 3.06
C GLU A 641 31.42 12.08 4.45
N PHE A 642 30.63 11.01 4.51
CA PHE A 642 30.43 10.27 5.76
C PHE A 642 31.73 9.57 6.21
N GLU A 643 32.14 9.80 7.46
CA GLU A 643 33.28 9.12 8.08
C GLU A 643 32.85 8.43 9.38
N TYR A 644 33.13 7.12 9.47
CA TYR A 644 32.92 6.34 10.69
C TYR A 644 34.24 6.01 11.37
N ASP A 645 34.55 6.69 12.47
CA ASP A 645 35.78 6.49 13.26
C ASP A 645 35.53 5.95 14.69
N GLY A 646 34.28 5.57 14.98
CA GLY A 646 33.81 5.18 16.31
C GLY A 646 32.74 6.12 16.87
N ASP A 647 32.66 7.34 16.32
CA ASP A 647 31.56 8.29 16.49
C ASP A 647 31.06 8.75 15.10
N MET A 648 29.81 9.24 15.00
CA MET A 648 29.29 9.80 13.74
C MET A 648 29.95 11.15 13.46
N ASN A 649 30.75 11.24 12.39
CA ASN A 649 31.39 12.49 12.01
C ASN A 649 31.25 12.75 10.50
N GLU A 650 31.17 14.04 10.17
CA GLU A 650 31.35 14.51 8.79
C GLU A 650 32.85 14.64 8.50
N ALA A 651 33.27 14.24 7.30
CA ALA A 651 34.64 14.44 6.85
C ALA A 651 35.03 15.92 6.97
N ALA A 652 36.27 16.18 7.39
CA ALA A 652 36.77 17.54 7.55
C ALA A 652 36.84 18.35 6.24
N VAL A 653 36.63 17.71 5.07
CA VAL A 653 36.70 18.34 3.75
C VAL A 653 35.46 17.95 2.93
N ALA A 654 34.55 18.91 2.74
CA ALA A 654 33.44 18.78 1.82
C ALA A 654 33.94 18.60 0.37
N GLN A 655 33.31 17.67 -0.34
CA GLN A 655 33.62 17.34 -1.73
C GLN A 655 32.62 18.04 -2.66
N ARG A 656 33.12 18.59 -3.76
CA ARG A 656 32.32 19.19 -4.83
C ARG A 656 32.69 18.53 -6.14
N CYS A 657 31.72 18.03 -6.88
CA CYS A 657 31.94 17.51 -8.22
C CYS A 657 32.51 18.59 -9.14
N THR A 658 33.35 18.18 -10.09
CA THR A 658 33.96 19.08 -11.06
C THR A 658 33.30 18.96 -12.43
N GLY A 659 33.57 19.91 -13.32
CA GLY A 659 33.17 19.78 -14.73
C GLY A 659 33.75 18.55 -15.43
N GLU A 660 34.91 18.04 -14.96
CA GLU A 660 35.51 16.79 -15.47
C GLU A 660 34.70 15.57 -15.02
N ASP A 661 34.28 15.52 -13.76
CA ASP A 661 33.46 14.43 -13.21
C ASP A 661 32.11 14.33 -13.96
N LEU A 662 31.45 15.48 -14.18
CA LEU A 662 30.25 15.54 -15.01
C LEU A 662 30.52 15.02 -16.43
N THR A 663 31.63 15.45 -17.05
CA THR A 663 32.00 15.00 -18.41
C THR A 663 32.23 13.47 -18.46
N ASN A 664 32.79 12.89 -17.41
CA ASN A 664 33.03 11.45 -17.29
C ASN A 664 31.70 10.69 -17.19
N LEU A 665 30.80 11.09 -16.29
CA LEU A 665 29.46 10.50 -16.18
C LEU A 665 28.70 10.54 -17.51
N LEU A 666 28.69 11.69 -18.19
CA LEU A 666 28.00 11.82 -19.49
C LEU A 666 28.61 10.93 -20.57
N SER A 667 29.93 10.68 -20.51
CA SER A 667 30.61 9.75 -21.40
C SER A 667 30.20 8.29 -21.12
N VAL A 668 30.06 7.91 -19.85
CA VAL A 668 29.54 6.60 -19.42
C VAL A 668 28.11 6.41 -19.90
N GLN A 669 27.22 7.39 -19.66
CA GLN A 669 25.84 7.33 -20.18
C GLN A 669 25.80 7.16 -21.71
N GLN A 670 26.66 7.87 -22.45
CA GLN A 670 26.72 7.71 -23.90
C GLN A 670 27.17 6.29 -24.31
N ALA A 671 28.15 5.72 -23.60
CA ALA A 671 28.60 4.35 -23.80
C ALA A 671 27.46 3.35 -23.51
N LEU A 672 26.73 3.53 -22.41
CA LEU A 672 25.59 2.70 -22.04
C LEU A 672 24.44 2.80 -23.06
N ASN A 673 24.08 4.00 -23.52
CA ASN A 673 23.09 4.18 -24.59
C ASN A 673 23.50 3.50 -25.90
N THR A 674 24.81 3.40 -26.16
CA THR A 674 25.35 2.68 -27.32
C THR A 674 25.25 1.16 -27.12
N GLN A 675 25.55 0.67 -25.91
CA GLN A 675 25.46 -0.74 -25.54
C GLN A 675 24.01 -1.24 -25.52
N TYR A 676 23.11 -0.46 -24.94
CA TYR A 676 21.68 -0.75 -24.80
C TYR A 676 20.87 0.04 -25.85
N SER A 677 21.18 -0.21 -27.12
CA SER A 677 20.59 0.49 -28.27
C SER A 677 19.07 0.62 -28.19
N GLY A 678 18.55 1.84 -28.37
CA GLY A 678 17.13 2.17 -28.29
C GLY A 678 16.70 2.65 -26.90
N SER A 679 17.59 2.60 -25.91
CA SER A 679 17.37 3.15 -24.57
C SER A 679 17.64 4.65 -24.49
N ASP A 680 17.05 5.28 -23.48
CA ASP A 680 17.21 6.69 -23.12
C ASP A 680 17.80 6.82 -21.69
N ILE A 681 19.06 6.41 -21.54
CA ILE A 681 19.80 6.51 -20.27
C ILE A 681 20.31 7.94 -20.13
N ILE A 682 19.55 8.77 -19.41
CA ILE A 682 19.81 10.20 -19.21
C ILE A 682 19.66 10.47 -17.72
N THR A 683 20.63 11.15 -17.11
CA THR A 683 20.52 11.66 -15.74
C THR A 683 19.91 13.04 -15.75
N GLU A 684 19.02 13.27 -14.79
CA GLU A 684 18.46 14.58 -14.49
C GLU A 684 19.24 15.22 -13.34
N PHE A 685 19.54 16.50 -13.45
CA PHE A 685 20.31 17.22 -12.44
C PHE A 685 19.48 18.33 -11.82
N ALA A 686 19.38 18.35 -10.50
CA ALA A 686 18.68 19.37 -9.75
C ALA A 686 19.71 20.40 -9.27
N PHE A 687 19.53 21.67 -9.65
CA PHE A 687 20.55 22.71 -9.48
C PHE A 687 20.33 23.57 -8.25
N ASN A 688 21.44 23.93 -7.59
CA ASN A 688 21.51 24.91 -6.51
C ASN A 688 22.44 26.08 -6.87
N GLY A 689 21.87 27.19 -7.36
CA GLY A 689 22.66 28.33 -7.83
C GLY A 689 23.55 28.98 -6.77
N GLY A 690 23.22 28.86 -5.49
CA GLY A 690 24.00 29.36 -4.36
C GLY A 690 25.39 28.74 -4.26
N GLY A 691 25.54 27.45 -4.61
CA GLY A 691 26.83 26.76 -4.61
C GLY A 691 27.82 27.33 -5.62
N ILE A 692 27.34 27.88 -6.73
CA ILE A 692 28.18 28.61 -7.71
C ILE A 692 28.70 29.91 -7.06
N ALA A 693 27.80 30.66 -6.42
CA ALA A 693 28.16 31.93 -5.81
C ALA A 693 29.21 31.76 -4.70
N GLU A 694 29.06 30.72 -3.88
CA GLU A 694 30.07 30.35 -2.87
C GLU A 694 31.41 30.02 -3.52
N HIS A 695 31.42 29.15 -4.55
CA HIS A 695 32.64 28.75 -5.23
C HIS A 695 33.39 29.94 -5.87
N VAL A 696 32.67 30.79 -6.60
CA VAL A 696 33.23 32.00 -7.23
C VAL A 696 33.76 32.97 -6.17
N SER A 697 33.05 33.11 -5.04
CA SER A 697 33.48 33.96 -3.92
C SER A 697 34.81 33.50 -3.32
N GLN A 698 35.10 32.21 -3.32
CA GLN A 698 36.39 31.67 -2.87
C GLN A 698 37.51 31.89 -3.90
N ALA A 699 37.16 31.99 -5.18
CA ALA A 699 38.11 32.16 -6.29
C ALA A 699 38.49 33.63 -6.59
N VAL A 700 37.64 34.59 -6.20
CA VAL A 700 37.78 36.01 -6.59
C VAL A 700 37.83 36.94 -5.37
N ASP A 701 38.95 37.67 -5.23
CA ASP A 701 39.12 38.70 -4.19
C ASP A 701 38.08 39.83 -4.33
N GLY A 702 37.31 40.09 -3.27
CA GLY A 702 36.37 41.22 -3.18
C GLY A 702 34.91 40.88 -3.48
N ILE A 703 34.64 39.62 -3.84
CA ILE A 703 33.29 39.03 -3.87
C ILE A 703 33.12 38.26 -2.55
N THR A 704 32.03 38.49 -1.83
CA THR A 704 31.73 37.75 -0.58
C THR A 704 30.25 37.43 -0.55
N TYR A 705 29.90 36.28 -1.13
CA TYR A 705 28.56 35.69 -1.09
C TYR A 705 28.43 34.64 0.00
N VAL A 706 29.43 34.51 0.89
CA VAL A 706 29.46 33.47 1.90
C VAL A 706 28.42 33.80 2.98
N PRO A 707 27.36 32.99 3.14
CA PRO A 707 26.56 33.03 4.37
C PRO A 707 27.50 32.71 5.54
N ASP A 708 27.42 33.43 6.65
CA ASP A 708 28.12 32.97 7.85
C ASP A 708 27.39 31.71 8.33
N TYR A 709 27.92 30.53 7.99
CA TYR A 709 27.26 29.25 8.23
C TYR A 709 27.02 28.99 9.73
N GLU A 710 27.78 29.63 10.64
CA GLU A 710 27.47 29.59 12.08
C GLU A 710 26.23 30.42 12.47
N GLU A 711 25.79 31.36 11.63
CA GLU A 711 24.60 32.21 11.84
C GLU A 711 23.40 31.83 10.94
N THR A 712 23.58 31.03 9.87
CA THR A 712 22.50 30.66 8.90
C THR A 712 22.04 29.19 8.93
N MET A 713 22.52 28.38 9.87
CA MET A 713 22.08 26.99 10.00
C MET A 713 20.63 26.88 10.47
N VAL A 714 19.72 26.54 9.56
CA VAL A 714 18.51 25.78 9.91
C VAL A 714 18.93 24.32 9.94
N THR A 715 19.05 23.76 11.13
CA THR A 715 19.61 22.43 11.40
C THR A 715 18.87 21.30 10.65
N ILE A 716 19.64 20.23 10.43
CA ILE A 716 19.30 18.88 9.94
C ILE A 716 17.86 18.42 10.25
N LYS A 717 17.23 17.76 9.25
CA LYS A 717 15.97 17.00 9.35
C LYS A 717 15.91 16.26 10.71
N GLY A 718 15.06 16.74 11.62
CA GLY A 718 14.82 16.09 12.92
C GLY A 718 15.57 16.63 14.15
N THR A 719 16.39 17.69 14.09
CA THR A 719 16.96 18.32 15.31
C THR A 719 16.23 19.62 15.69
N LYS A 720 15.37 19.55 16.72
CA LYS A 720 14.77 20.72 17.39
C LYS A 720 15.83 21.43 18.25
N TRP A 721 16.40 22.54 17.80
CA TRP A 721 17.07 23.51 18.68
C TRP A 721 16.14 24.71 18.90
N TYR A 722 15.36 24.67 19.98
CA TYR A 722 14.62 25.82 20.50
C TYR A 722 15.30 26.30 21.78
N GLU A 723 16.34 27.13 21.66
CA GLU A 723 16.72 28.01 22.76
C GLU A 723 15.88 29.30 22.65
N ASP A 724 15.02 29.54 23.64
CA ASP A 724 14.40 30.85 23.94
C ASP A 724 13.59 31.55 22.84
N GLY A 725 12.64 30.85 22.19
CA GLY A 725 11.48 31.49 21.56
C GLY A 725 11.78 32.51 20.43
N GLN A 726 12.94 32.43 19.80
CA GLN A 726 13.27 33.18 18.58
C GLN A 726 13.49 32.20 17.43
N ILE A 727 12.72 32.33 16.34
CA ILE A 727 13.12 31.78 15.05
C ILE A 727 14.33 32.61 14.61
N ASN A 728 15.53 32.10 14.82
CA ASN A 728 16.76 32.76 14.40
C ASN A 728 17.03 32.49 12.91
N VAL A 729 16.23 33.13 12.03
CA VAL A 729 16.67 33.42 10.67
C VAL A 729 17.51 34.69 10.76
N HIS A 730 18.82 34.55 10.99
CA HIS A 730 19.64 35.70 11.38
C HIS A 730 19.83 36.77 10.29
N ASP A 731 19.40 36.54 9.04
CA ASP A 731 19.21 37.63 8.08
C ASP A 731 18.17 37.32 6.99
N THR A 732 16.91 37.67 7.21
CA THR A 732 15.84 37.65 6.19
C THR A 732 16.13 38.52 4.96
N ASN A 733 17.07 39.46 5.07
CA ASN A 733 17.45 40.33 3.97
C ASN A 733 18.66 39.79 3.21
N TRP A 734 19.27 38.67 3.62
CA TRP A 734 20.45 38.14 2.96
C TRP A 734 20.14 37.78 1.50
N LEU A 735 19.06 37.02 1.25
CA LEU A 735 18.63 36.68 -0.10
C LEU A 735 18.25 37.94 -0.88
N ALA A 736 17.47 38.84 -0.28
CA ALA A 736 17.07 40.10 -0.92
C ALA A 736 18.26 41.01 -1.28
N THR A 737 19.36 40.94 -0.53
CA THR A 737 20.57 41.75 -0.73
C THR A 737 21.54 41.11 -1.73
N ASN A 738 21.73 39.79 -1.63
CA ASN A 738 22.75 39.08 -2.40
C ASN A 738 22.25 38.61 -3.75
N VAL A 739 20.96 38.25 -3.90
CA VAL A 739 20.41 37.81 -5.20
C VAL A 739 20.62 38.85 -6.31
N PRO A 740 20.40 40.17 -6.10
CA PRO A 740 20.69 41.16 -7.14
C PRO A 740 22.17 41.26 -7.52
N LEU A 741 23.09 41.05 -6.56
CA LEU A 741 24.53 41.06 -6.79
C LEU A 741 24.97 39.80 -7.56
N MET A 742 24.45 38.64 -7.16
CA MET A 742 24.61 37.38 -7.89
C MET A 742 24.15 37.53 -9.34
N GLN A 743 22.96 38.08 -9.57
CA GLN A 743 22.44 38.37 -10.91
C GLN A 743 23.33 39.32 -11.72
N GLN A 744 23.99 40.29 -11.05
CA GLN A 744 24.91 41.21 -11.70
C GLN A 744 26.20 40.49 -12.14
N ASP A 745 26.81 39.70 -11.26
CA ASP A 745 28.04 38.94 -11.56
C ASP A 745 27.81 37.81 -12.58
N MET A 746 26.58 37.29 -12.63
CA MET A 746 26.16 36.43 -13.75
C MET A 746 26.10 37.22 -15.05
N ALA A 747 25.49 38.40 -15.05
CA ALA A 747 25.28 39.20 -16.25
C ALA A 747 26.57 39.76 -16.86
N ASP A 748 27.63 39.94 -16.08
CA ASP A 748 28.93 40.42 -16.55
C ASP A 748 29.91 39.31 -16.94
N GLY A 749 29.51 38.03 -16.75
CA GLY A 749 30.29 36.84 -17.12
C GLY A 749 31.34 36.42 -16.08
N THR A 750 31.30 36.98 -14.87
CA THR A 750 32.23 36.64 -13.79
C THR A 750 32.09 35.18 -13.37
N TRP A 751 30.88 34.63 -13.33
CA TRP A 751 30.66 33.25 -12.90
C TRP A 751 31.24 32.22 -13.89
N GLU A 752 30.91 32.33 -15.18
CA GLU A 752 31.47 31.46 -16.23
C GLU A 752 33.01 31.52 -16.30
N ALA A 753 33.61 32.65 -15.91
CA ALA A 753 35.07 32.80 -15.92
C ALA A 753 35.76 32.10 -14.74
N ASN A 754 35.03 31.75 -13.67
CA ASN A 754 35.60 31.30 -12.40
C ASN A 754 34.97 30.01 -11.85
N ASP A 755 34.04 29.36 -12.56
CA ASP A 755 33.49 28.05 -12.20
C ASP A 755 33.48 27.12 -13.42
N GLU A 756 34.37 26.13 -13.41
CA GLU A 756 34.53 25.14 -14.47
C GLU A 756 33.36 24.16 -14.57
N LEU A 757 32.71 23.83 -13.46
CA LEU A 757 31.51 22.99 -13.46
C LEU A 757 30.36 23.74 -14.15
N LEU A 758 30.19 25.04 -13.86
CA LEU A 758 29.20 25.87 -14.54
C LEU A 758 29.45 25.93 -16.05
N VAL A 759 30.70 26.11 -16.48
CA VAL A 759 31.05 26.08 -17.90
C VAL A 759 30.69 24.75 -18.55
N ALA A 760 30.98 23.63 -17.88
CA ALA A 760 30.61 22.30 -18.36
C ALA A 760 29.08 22.17 -18.50
N VAL A 761 28.32 22.48 -17.45
CA VAL A 761 26.85 22.41 -17.44
C VAL A 761 26.25 23.26 -18.57
N ILE A 762 26.67 24.52 -18.72
CA ILE A 762 26.20 25.41 -19.79
C ILE A 762 26.43 24.78 -21.17
N SER A 763 27.58 24.14 -21.38
CA SER A 763 27.88 23.48 -22.65
C SER A 763 26.91 22.33 -22.98
N TYR A 764 26.42 21.63 -21.95
CA TYR A 764 25.47 20.51 -22.11
C TYR A 764 24.02 20.96 -22.22
N LEU A 765 23.64 22.08 -21.59
CA LEU A 765 22.34 22.71 -21.77
C LEU A 765 22.11 23.16 -23.23
N ASP A 766 23.18 23.48 -23.96
CA ASP A 766 23.14 23.73 -25.41
C ASP A 766 22.91 22.46 -26.26
N THR A 767 22.98 21.28 -25.64
CA THR A 767 22.71 19.95 -26.23
C THR A 767 21.62 19.21 -25.44
N PRO A 768 20.32 19.60 -25.57
CA PRO A 768 19.24 19.18 -24.67
C PRO A 768 18.97 17.67 -24.58
N SER A 769 19.53 16.87 -25.49
CA SER A 769 19.41 15.41 -25.49
C SER A 769 20.42 14.69 -24.59
N THR A 770 21.25 15.42 -23.84
CA THR A 770 22.37 14.86 -23.04
C THR A 770 22.09 14.84 -21.55
N ILE A 771 21.31 15.79 -21.04
CA ILE A 771 20.90 15.90 -19.64
C ILE A 771 19.47 16.46 -19.55
N TYR A 772 18.77 16.09 -18.49
CA TYR A 772 17.61 16.86 -18.01
C TYR A 772 18.04 17.71 -16.81
N HIS A 773 17.26 18.74 -16.51
CA HIS A 773 17.54 19.61 -15.37
C HIS A 773 16.26 20.10 -14.69
N GLY A 774 16.37 20.30 -13.39
CA GLY A 774 15.35 20.87 -12.53
C GLY A 774 15.96 21.84 -11.52
N HIS A 775 15.10 22.43 -10.72
CA HIS A 775 15.48 23.32 -9.63
C HIS A 775 15.51 22.56 -8.31
N HIS A 776 16.50 22.82 -7.46
CA HIS A 776 16.60 22.20 -6.14
C HIS A 776 16.71 23.22 -5.00
N THR A 777 16.01 24.36 -5.11
CA THR A 777 16.23 25.59 -4.30
C THR A 777 17.51 26.34 -4.67
N LEU A 778 17.60 27.63 -4.32
CA LEU A 778 18.80 28.40 -4.62
C LEU A 778 19.94 27.99 -3.70
N ILE A 779 19.68 27.94 -2.39
CA ILE A 779 20.70 27.77 -1.34
C ILE A 779 20.51 26.53 -0.45
N HIS A 780 19.59 25.63 -0.79
CA HIS A 780 19.40 24.35 -0.09
C HIS A 780 19.04 24.52 1.40
N LEU A 781 18.12 25.44 1.69
CA LEU A 781 17.59 25.59 3.04
C LEU A 781 16.49 24.57 3.31
N SER A 782 16.55 23.90 4.46
CA SER A 782 15.46 23.05 4.95
C SER A 782 14.19 23.88 5.13
N ARG A 783 13.09 23.44 4.52
CA ARG A 783 11.80 24.16 4.49
C ARG A 783 10.84 23.78 5.63
N ASP A 784 11.18 22.78 6.43
CA ASP A 784 10.30 22.23 7.48
C ASP A 784 9.87 23.27 8.53
N GLN A 785 10.66 24.33 8.72
CA GLN A 785 10.42 25.40 9.70
C GLN A 785 10.71 26.81 9.14
N LEU A 786 10.75 26.96 7.81
CA LEU A 786 10.97 28.26 7.18
C LEU A 786 9.69 29.08 7.09
N ARG A 787 9.83 30.41 7.06
CA ARG A 787 8.72 31.30 6.77
C ARG A 787 8.47 31.36 5.27
N GLU A 788 7.21 31.63 4.91
CA GLU A 788 6.78 31.86 3.53
C GLU A 788 7.64 32.88 2.79
N THR A 789 8.03 34.00 3.44
CA THR A 789 8.86 35.03 2.81
C THR A 789 10.25 34.53 2.41
N ASP A 790 10.81 33.62 3.19
CA ASP A 790 12.13 33.05 2.96
C ASP A 790 12.06 32.00 1.83
N CYS A 791 11.01 31.17 1.81
CA CYS A 791 10.71 30.26 0.70
C CYS A 791 10.44 30.99 -0.62
N VAL A 792 9.65 32.06 -0.60
CA VAL A 792 9.35 32.89 -1.78
C VAL A 792 10.62 33.57 -2.31
N ALA A 793 11.50 34.07 -1.44
CA ALA A 793 12.75 34.70 -1.89
C ALA A 793 13.69 33.68 -2.56
N ASP A 794 13.80 32.49 -1.99
CA ASP A 794 14.58 31.36 -2.50
C ASP A 794 14.03 30.87 -3.86
N ASP A 795 12.71 30.70 -4.00
CA ASP A 795 12.05 30.28 -5.24
C ASP A 795 12.04 31.38 -6.33
N THR A 796 11.77 32.63 -5.96
CA THR A 796 11.71 33.75 -6.93
C THR A 796 13.07 34.04 -7.54
N ALA A 797 14.15 33.85 -6.77
CA ALA A 797 15.52 34.02 -7.26
C ALA A 797 15.92 32.94 -8.28
N ALA A 798 15.34 31.74 -8.17
CA ALA A 798 15.57 30.63 -9.09
C ALA A 798 14.74 30.68 -10.39
N GLN A 799 13.80 31.63 -10.49
CA GLN A 799 13.04 31.99 -11.69
C GLN A 799 12.10 30.94 -12.30
N ASN A 800 12.04 29.70 -11.78
CA ASN A 800 11.09 28.66 -12.22
C ASN A 800 10.61 27.80 -11.03
N LEU A 801 9.31 27.86 -10.74
CA LEU A 801 8.67 26.93 -9.80
C LEU A 801 8.52 25.55 -10.44
N MET A 802 8.69 24.48 -9.66
CA MET A 802 8.44 23.12 -10.14
C MET A 802 6.93 22.91 -10.37
N VAL A 803 6.58 22.16 -11.42
CA VAL A 803 5.17 21.83 -11.76
C VAL A 803 4.55 20.84 -10.76
N CYS A 804 5.37 19.95 -10.23
CA CYS A 804 5.09 19.06 -9.10
C CYS A 804 6.40 18.81 -8.34
N TYR A 805 6.34 18.19 -7.16
CA TYR A 805 7.52 17.95 -6.33
C TYR A 805 7.82 16.46 -6.18
N PRO A 806 9.10 16.06 -6.07
CA PRO A 806 9.44 14.68 -5.75
C PRO A 806 9.05 14.40 -4.29
N GLY A 807 8.40 13.27 -4.08
CA GLY A 807 8.21 12.68 -2.77
C GLY A 807 9.44 11.90 -2.32
N ASP A 808 9.25 11.14 -1.25
CA ASP A 808 10.23 10.23 -0.70
C ASP A 808 9.49 8.93 -0.36
N ASN A 809 9.75 7.87 -1.14
CA ASN A 809 9.12 6.56 -0.95
C ASN A 809 10.03 5.58 -0.20
N THR A 810 11.06 6.10 0.50
CA THR A 810 11.97 5.29 1.30
C THR A 810 11.19 4.66 2.46
N PHE A 811 11.10 3.32 2.42
CA PHE A 811 10.73 2.45 3.55
C PHE A 811 9.22 2.39 3.91
N ASP A 812 8.64 1.18 3.92
CA ASP A 812 7.24 0.92 4.33
C ASP A 812 7.07 0.63 5.84
N GLY A 813 8.18 0.68 6.61
CA GLY A 813 8.22 0.27 8.02
C GLY A 813 8.41 1.43 9.00
N THR A 814 7.42 1.72 9.82
CA THR A 814 7.56 1.96 11.28
C THR A 814 8.60 2.94 11.87
N VAL A 815 9.30 3.81 11.13
CA VAL A 815 10.02 4.93 11.77
C VAL A 815 8.97 5.99 12.12
N SER A 816 8.49 5.93 13.37
CA SER A 816 7.52 6.84 13.96
C SER A 816 7.82 8.31 13.61
N GLY A 817 7.13 8.85 12.61
CA GLY A 817 7.15 10.28 12.25
C GLY A 817 7.42 10.62 10.78
N ALA A 818 7.88 9.69 9.93
CA ALA A 818 7.97 9.96 8.49
C ALA A 818 6.59 9.82 7.83
N THR A 819 6.07 10.89 7.23
CA THR A 819 4.85 10.80 6.40
C THR A 819 5.21 10.05 5.11
N ILE A 820 4.57 8.91 4.85
CA ILE A 820 4.72 8.19 3.58
C ILE A 820 4.24 9.11 2.46
N LEU A 821 5.14 9.57 1.58
CA LEU A 821 4.80 10.46 0.45
C LEU A 821 4.46 9.64 -0.80
N VAL A 822 3.65 8.60 -0.61
CA VAL A 822 3.19 7.66 -1.64
C VAL A 822 1.70 7.46 -1.48
N ASN A 823 1.00 7.29 -2.60
CA ASN A 823 -0.40 6.96 -2.59
C ASN A 823 -0.59 5.49 -2.16
N GLU A 824 -1.19 5.28 -0.99
CA GLU A 824 -1.38 3.93 -0.41
C GLU A 824 -2.48 3.12 -1.10
N ASP A 825 -3.42 3.78 -1.78
CA ASP A 825 -4.50 3.12 -2.53
C ASP A 825 -3.98 2.61 -3.87
N ASN A 826 -3.14 3.41 -4.53
CA ASN A 826 -2.51 3.07 -5.80
C ASN A 826 -1.10 3.66 -5.89
N GLN A 827 -0.07 2.84 -5.66
CA GLN A 827 1.35 3.24 -5.75
C GLN A 827 1.81 3.74 -7.13
N PHE A 828 0.95 3.66 -8.16
CA PHE A 828 1.20 4.21 -9.50
C PHE A 828 0.54 5.57 -9.73
N HIS A 829 -0.06 6.14 -8.68
CA HIS A 829 -0.62 7.49 -8.62
C HIS A 829 0.26 8.40 -7.75
N SER A 830 0.16 9.70 -7.98
CA SER A 830 0.72 10.73 -7.12
C SER A 830 -0.16 10.94 -5.88
N ILE A 831 0.36 11.67 -4.90
CA ILE A 831 -0.46 12.23 -3.83
C ILE A 831 -0.62 13.73 -4.05
N TYR A 832 -1.69 14.29 -3.51
CA TYR A 832 -1.89 15.73 -3.44
C TYR A 832 -1.80 16.16 -1.99
N SER A 833 -1.04 17.23 -1.75
CA SER A 833 -0.98 17.83 -0.42
C SER A 833 -2.36 18.28 0.00
N THR A 834 -2.66 18.19 1.30
CA THR A 834 -3.91 18.69 1.87
C THR A 834 -3.62 19.66 3.01
N VAL A 835 -4.56 20.56 3.32
CA VAL A 835 -4.42 21.44 4.49
C VAL A 835 -4.22 20.63 5.77
N ALA A 836 -4.95 19.52 5.93
CA ALA A 836 -4.94 18.71 7.14
C ALA A 836 -3.59 18.03 7.38
N ASN A 837 -2.95 17.48 6.34
CA ASN A 837 -1.73 16.69 6.49
C ASN A 837 -0.46 17.50 6.20
N ASN A 838 -0.55 18.56 5.41
CA ASN A 838 0.62 19.27 4.87
C ASN A 838 0.57 20.79 5.07
N GLY A 839 -0.53 21.36 5.58
CA GLY A 839 -0.70 22.80 5.74
C GLY A 839 -1.04 23.55 4.44
N TYR A 840 -1.11 22.87 3.30
CA TYR A 840 -1.46 23.43 1.99
C TYR A 840 -2.17 22.40 1.11
N ASP A 841 -3.18 22.83 0.34
CA ASP A 841 -3.96 21.97 -0.54
C ASP A 841 -3.55 22.10 -2.02
N GLY A 842 -3.33 20.97 -2.69
CA GLY A 842 -3.20 20.91 -4.15
C GLY A 842 -1.79 20.85 -4.73
N ILE A 843 -0.73 20.68 -3.91
CA ILE A 843 0.61 20.36 -4.44
C ILE A 843 0.64 18.89 -4.83
N GLN A 844 0.89 18.61 -6.11
CA GLN A 844 1.15 17.25 -6.57
C GLN A 844 2.55 16.80 -6.11
N ILE A 845 2.61 15.64 -5.49
CA ILE A 845 3.85 15.00 -5.04
C ILE A 845 3.97 13.64 -5.73
N VAL A 846 4.98 13.52 -6.60
CA VAL A 846 5.26 12.32 -7.39
C VAL A 846 6.29 11.46 -6.66
N PRO A 847 6.07 10.16 -6.47
CA PRO A 847 6.98 9.32 -5.70
C PRO A 847 8.37 9.20 -6.35
N ARG A 848 9.40 9.07 -5.51
CA ARG A 848 10.82 8.95 -5.87
C ARG A 848 11.52 7.94 -4.96
N PHE A 849 12.26 7.00 -5.54
CA PHE A 849 13.04 5.97 -4.85
C PHE A 849 14.32 6.53 -4.26
N ALA A 850 14.57 6.26 -2.98
CA ALA A 850 15.94 6.24 -2.46
C ALA A 850 16.64 4.94 -2.86
N THR A 851 17.97 5.00 -2.84
CA THR A 851 18.85 3.89 -3.17
C THR A 851 19.78 3.60 -2.00
N TYR A 852 20.46 2.46 -2.03
CA TYR A 852 21.60 2.20 -1.16
C TYR A 852 22.85 3.02 -1.51
N VAL A 853 22.76 4.00 -2.43
CA VAL A 853 23.81 4.97 -2.74
C VAL A 853 23.50 6.30 -2.04
N TYR A 854 24.07 6.48 -0.85
CA TYR A 854 23.73 7.60 0.05
C TYR A 854 24.30 8.95 -0.43
N PHE A 855 23.62 10.02 -0.04
CA PHE A 855 23.83 11.38 -0.53
C PHE A 855 25.23 11.97 -0.30
N ASN A 856 25.86 11.53 0.78
CA ASN A 856 27.10 11.98 1.38
C ASN A 856 28.23 10.96 1.20
N CYS A 857 28.13 10.07 0.20
CA CYS A 857 29.21 9.14 -0.13
C CYS A 857 29.82 9.34 -1.51
N VAL A 858 31.15 9.31 -1.54
CA VAL A 858 31.97 9.31 -2.77
C VAL A 858 32.59 7.94 -2.99
N THR A 859 33.13 7.34 -1.93
CA THR A 859 33.86 6.07 -2.00
C THR A 859 32.98 4.86 -1.69
N GLY A 860 33.38 3.68 -2.18
CA GLY A 860 32.71 2.43 -1.82
C GLY A 860 32.84 2.10 -0.34
N SER A 861 33.98 2.46 0.25
CA SER A 861 34.23 2.34 1.68
C SER A 861 33.27 3.20 2.52
N CYS A 862 32.99 4.44 2.10
CA CYS A 862 31.97 5.28 2.72
C CYS A 862 30.61 4.59 2.72
N LEU A 863 30.20 4.07 1.56
CA LEU A 863 28.89 3.46 1.38
C LEU A 863 28.65 2.24 2.27
N VAL A 864 29.65 1.35 2.35
CA VAL A 864 29.60 0.18 3.23
C VAL A 864 29.51 0.62 4.69
N ASN A 865 30.32 1.58 5.12
CA ASN A 865 30.34 2.05 6.50
C ASN A 865 29.02 2.71 6.91
N GLU A 866 28.43 3.54 6.05
CA GLU A 866 27.16 4.20 6.34
C GLU A 866 26.00 3.22 6.35
N ASN A 867 25.97 2.25 5.42
CA ASN A 867 24.97 1.18 5.44
C ASN A 867 25.05 0.36 6.74
N GLU A 868 26.26 0.00 7.17
CA GLU A 868 26.47 -0.70 8.44
C GLU A 868 25.96 0.12 9.62
N TYR A 869 26.24 1.43 9.61
CA TYR A 869 25.78 2.34 10.65
C TYR A 869 24.25 2.39 10.70
N ILE A 870 23.57 2.64 9.58
CA ILE A 870 22.11 2.73 9.48
C ILE A 870 21.45 1.42 9.94
N ARG A 871 21.91 0.26 9.45
CA ARG A 871 21.34 -1.04 9.83
C ARG A 871 21.48 -1.30 11.33
N ARG A 872 22.63 -0.96 11.92
CA ARG A 872 22.85 -1.10 13.37
C ARG A 872 22.01 -0.13 14.19
N PHE A 873 21.85 1.09 13.70
CA PHE A 873 21.00 2.10 14.32
C PHE A 873 19.53 1.65 14.35
N VAL A 874 19.00 1.21 13.19
CA VAL A 874 17.64 0.64 13.07
C VAL A 874 17.45 -0.56 13.99
N CYS A 875 18.48 -1.39 14.14
CA CYS A 875 18.45 -2.56 14.99
C CYS A 875 18.74 -2.32 16.48
N GLU A 876 18.93 -1.07 16.91
CA GLU A 876 19.35 -0.72 18.29
C GLU A 876 20.59 -1.53 18.77
N CYS A 877 21.49 -1.84 17.84
CA CYS A 877 22.74 -2.54 18.17
C CYS A 877 23.75 -1.56 18.77
N THR A 878 24.60 -2.03 19.70
CA THR A 878 25.76 -1.25 20.12
C THR A 878 26.64 -0.92 18.90
N PRO A 879 27.08 0.34 18.73
CA PRO A 879 27.97 0.75 17.64
C PRO A 879 29.21 -0.15 17.55
N LEU A 880 29.75 -0.32 16.35
CA LEU A 880 31.04 -0.98 16.15
C LEU A 880 32.12 -0.11 16.80
N ASP A 881 32.42 -0.35 18.07
CA ASP A 881 33.73 -0.04 18.62
C ASP A 881 34.64 -1.21 18.24
N PRO A 882 35.58 -1.04 17.29
CA PRO A 882 36.52 -2.10 16.90
C PRO A 882 37.42 -2.57 18.06
N SER A 883 37.38 -1.91 19.22
CA SER A 883 38.09 -2.28 20.45
C SER A 883 37.27 -3.13 21.43
N ILE A 884 35.96 -3.31 21.22
CA ILE A 884 35.05 -4.08 22.10
C ILE A 884 34.62 -5.38 21.39
N ALA A 885 34.85 -6.52 22.05
CA ALA A 885 34.60 -7.85 21.48
C ALA A 885 33.22 -8.45 21.80
N ASP A 886 32.42 -7.78 22.64
CA ASP A 886 31.06 -8.19 22.98
C ASP A 886 30.07 -7.44 22.09
N TYR A 887 29.55 -8.14 21.09
CA TYR A 887 28.50 -7.66 20.19
C TYR A 887 27.16 -8.15 20.72
N SER A 888 26.37 -7.28 21.34
CA SER A 888 24.99 -7.61 21.76
C SER A 888 24.02 -6.61 21.15
N CYS A 889 23.17 -7.08 20.24
CA CYS A 889 21.98 -6.34 19.80
C CYS A 889 20.83 -6.60 20.78
N ALA A 890 20.04 -5.57 21.08
CA ALA A 890 18.92 -5.66 22.02
C ALA A 890 17.67 -6.30 21.38
N SER A 891 17.49 -6.13 20.07
CA SER A 891 16.42 -6.70 19.25
C SER A 891 16.69 -8.17 18.89
N THR A 892 15.62 -8.97 18.80
CA THR A 892 15.73 -10.30 18.19
C THR A 892 15.94 -10.13 16.69
N ALA A 893 16.70 -11.03 16.04
CA ALA A 893 17.02 -10.92 14.61
C ALA A 893 15.76 -10.78 13.73
N ASP A 894 14.60 -11.28 14.19
CA ASP A 894 13.29 -11.17 13.52
C ASP A 894 12.67 -9.75 13.57
N GLU A 895 12.98 -8.93 14.57
CA GLU A 895 12.50 -7.53 14.70
C GLU A 895 13.35 -6.55 13.85
N CYS A 896 14.52 -6.98 13.40
CA CYS A 896 15.44 -6.24 12.53
C CYS A 896 15.15 -6.43 11.02
N ILE A 897 14.24 -7.34 10.66
CA ILE A 897 13.97 -7.71 9.28
C ILE A 897 13.02 -6.68 8.68
N GLY A 898 13.54 -5.84 7.79
CA GLY A 898 12.71 -5.04 6.90
C GLY A 898 11.86 -5.92 5.98
N THR A 899 10.72 -5.39 5.56
CA THR A 899 9.79 -5.98 4.58
C THR A 899 10.39 -6.15 3.17
N ASP A 900 11.65 -5.75 2.95
CA ASP A 900 12.35 -5.85 1.67
C ASP A 900 12.88 -7.26 1.36
N GLY A 901 12.77 -8.20 2.31
CA GLY A 901 13.20 -9.59 2.12
C GLY A 901 14.72 -9.77 2.07
N ALA A 902 15.52 -8.74 2.39
CA ALA A 902 16.96 -8.85 2.56
C ALA A 902 17.24 -9.38 3.98
N THR A 903 17.44 -10.69 4.07
CA THR A 903 17.59 -11.46 5.30
C THR A 903 18.79 -11.02 6.17
N ASP A 904 18.53 -10.93 7.47
CA ASP A 904 19.48 -10.96 8.60
C ASP A 904 20.21 -9.62 8.92
N ILE A 905 20.51 -9.42 10.21
CA ILE A 905 21.27 -8.29 10.78
C ILE A 905 22.73 -8.23 10.28
N GLN A 906 23.08 -9.13 9.38
CA GLN A 906 24.39 -9.19 8.77
C GLN A 906 24.48 -8.08 7.73
N SER A 907 25.55 -7.31 7.86
CA SER A 907 26.12 -6.51 6.79
C SER A 907 25.87 -7.14 5.42
N PHE A 908 25.44 -6.35 4.44
CA PHE A 908 25.49 -6.79 3.04
C PHE A 908 26.91 -7.26 2.68
N GLY A 909 27.93 -6.81 3.42
CA GLY A 909 29.29 -7.27 3.33
C GLY A 909 30.13 -6.19 2.67
N ASP A 910 30.58 -6.46 1.45
CA ASP A 910 31.33 -5.50 0.65
C ASP A 910 30.42 -4.66 -0.26
N ILE A 911 31.03 -3.71 -0.98
CA ILE A 911 30.34 -2.87 -1.95
C ILE A 911 29.60 -3.70 -3.02
N GLU A 912 30.15 -4.83 -3.45
CA GLU A 912 29.53 -5.64 -4.51
C GLU A 912 28.17 -6.21 -4.08
N ALA A 913 28.09 -6.71 -2.85
CA ALA A 913 26.84 -7.23 -2.32
C ALA A 913 25.77 -6.14 -2.12
N LEU A 914 26.17 -4.91 -1.77
CA LEU A 914 25.27 -3.75 -1.75
C LEU A 914 24.70 -3.47 -3.15
N PHE A 915 25.56 -3.41 -4.16
CA PHE A 915 25.13 -3.17 -5.53
C PHE A 915 24.32 -4.33 -6.12
N ASP A 916 24.55 -5.58 -5.70
CA ASP A 916 23.71 -6.72 -6.08
C ASP A 916 22.28 -6.58 -5.54
N ALA A 917 22.14 -6.18 -4.27
CA ALA A 917 20.83 -5.94 -3.64
C ALA A 917 20.11 -4.74 -4.28
N GLU A 918 20.85 -3.65 -4.50
CA GLU A 918 20.35 -2.43 -5.16
C GLU A 918 19.91 -2.70 -6.61
N ALA A 919 20.73 -3.42 -7.39
CA ALA A 919 20.41 -3.78 -8.77
C ALA A 919 19.19 -4.70 -8.86
N SER A 920 19.05 -5.66 -7.94
CA SER A 920 17.86 -6.52 -7.84
C SER A 920 16.61 -5.70 -7.51
N THR A 921 16.68 -4.85 -6.49
CA THR A 921 15.56 -4.00 -6.02
C THR A 921 15.11 -3.01 -7.09
N THR A 922 16.05 -2.29 -7.71
CA THR A 922 15.76 -1.37 -8.81
C THR A 922 15.18 -2.12 -10.01
N THR A 923 15.75 -3.25 -10.39
CA THR A 923 15.20 -4.08 -11.49
C THR A 923 13.76 -4.49 -11.19
N ARG A 924 13.45 -4.92 -9.96
CA ARG A 924 12.07 -5.24 -9.54
C ARG A 924 11.11 -4.07 -9.78
N TYR A 925 11.48 -2.86 -9.35
CA TYR A 925 10.64 -1.66 -9.56
C TYR A 925 10.43 -1.35 -11.05
N MET A 926 11.50 -1.43 -11.85
CA MET A 926 11.39 -1.28 -13.31
C MET A 926 10.39 -2.28 -13.88
N LEU A 927 10.51 -3.56 -13.50
CA LEU A 927 9.68 -4.66 -14.00
C LEU A 927 8.22 -4.64 -13.52
N THR A 928 7.92 -3.81 -12.52
CA THR A 928 6.58 -3.56 -11.99
C THR A 928 5.83 -2.50 -12.81
N GLY A 929 6.51 -1.75 -13.68
CA GLY A 929 5.93 -0.61 -14.42
C GLY A 929 5.99 0.72 -13.66
N ARG A 930 6.74 0.77 -12.55
CA ARG A 930 7.00 2.02 -11.81
C ARG A 930 7.73 3.02 -12.70
N ARG A 931 7.28 4.28 -12.68
CA ARG A 931 7.86 5.40 -13.45
C ARG A 931 8.67 6.36 -12.58
N ASP A 932 8.67 6.11 -11.29
CA ASP A 932 9.40 6.83 -10.26
C ASP A 932 10.88 6.94 -10.65
N LYS A 933 11.49 8.06 -10.26
CA LYS A 933 12.93 8.26 -10.43
C LYS A 933 13.68 7.82 -9.18
N TYR A 934 15.01 7.75 -9.30
CA TYR A 934 15.91 7.33 -8.24
C TYR A 934 16.75 8.52 -7.76
N MET A 935 16.82 8.70 -6.46
CA MET A 935 17.51 9.80 -5.79
C MET A 935 19.01 9.51 -5.68
N PHE A 936 19.81 10.48 -6.11
CA PHE A 936 21.27 10.55 -6.01
C PHE A 936 21.67 11.99 -5.73
N HIS A 937 22.95 12.21 -5.42
CA HIS A 937 23.47 13.53 -5.10
C HIS A 937 24.83 13.76 -5.77
N GLN A 938 25.29 15.01 -5.81
CA GLN A 938 26.52 15.39 -6.50
C GLN A 938 27.77 14.62 -6.04
N ALA A 939 27.83 14.16 -4.78
CA ALA A 939 28.94 13.35 -4.29
C ALA A 939 29.06 12.01 -5.05
N ASN A 940 27.93 11.45 -5.47
CA ASN A 940 27.86 10.13 -6.10
C ASN A 940 28.39 10.11 -7.53
N ILE A 941 28.65 11.27 -8.14
CA ILE A 941 29.20 11.39 -9.50
C ILE A 941 30.72 11.57 -9.52
N ILE A 942 31.35 11.65 -8.35
CA ILE A 942 32.80 11.80 -8.23
C ILE A 942 33.45 10.40 -8.35
N PRO A 943 34.36 10.16 -9.30
CA PRO A 943 35.04 8.88 -9.44
C PRO A 943 35.89 8.52 -8.22
N ALA A 944 35.83 7.25 -7.80
CA ALA A 944 36.55 6.74 -6.65
C ALA A 944 37.36 5.48 -6.99
N GLY A 945 38.55 5.36 -6.39
CA GLY A 945 39.50 4.28 -6.70
C GLY A 945 39.10 2.88 -6.20
N ASP A 946 38.06 2.80 -5.35
CA ASP A 946 37.52 1.56 -4.77
C ASP A 946 36.14 1.18 -5.31
N VAL A 947 35.67 1.83 -6.39
CA VAL A 947 34.38 1.57 -7.04
C VAL A 947 34.59 0.95 -8.42
N GLY A 948 33.88 -0.16 -8.70
CA GLY A 948 33.92 -0.85 -9.98
C GLY A 948 35.34 -1.21 -10.43
N ASP A 949 35.75 -0.72 -11.61
CA ASP A 949 37.11 -0.93 -12.14
C ASP A 949 38.20 0.00 -11.54
N GLY A 950 37.82 0.83 -10.57
CA GLY A 950 38.67 1.84 -9.92
C GLY A 950 38.73 3.19 -10.65
N THR A 951 37.90 3.39 -11.68
CA THR A 951 37.77 4.66 -12.41
C THR A 951 36.36 5.22 -12.44
N GLN A 952 35.40 4.52 -11.83
CA GLN A 952 33.98 4.84 -11.88
C GLN A 952 33.53 5.63 -10.64
N SER A 953 32.48 6.43 -10.79
CA SER A 953 31.72 6.95 -9.65
C SER A 953 30.68 5.93 -9.16
N LEU A 954 30.09 6.15 -7.98
CA LEU A 954 29.02 5.30 -7.47
C LEU A 954 27.79 5.27 -8.40
N LEU A 955 27.44 6.42 -9.01
CA LEU A 955 26.32 6.48 -9.96
C LEU A 955 26.63 5.76 -11.28
N ASP A 956 27.85 5.88 -11.81
CA ASP A 956 28.26 5.13 -13.01
C ASP A 956 28.11 3.62 -12.79
N TYR A 957 28.62 3.16 -11.63
CA TYR A 957 28.57 1.75 -11.26
C TYR A 957 27.12 1.28 -11.04
N TRP A 958 26.28 2.10 -10.41
CA TRP A 958 24.86 1.81 -10.25
C TRP A 958 24.16 1.55 -11.59
N TYR A 959 24.32 2.45 -12.56
CA TYR A 959 23.71 2.26 -13.88
C TYR A 959 24.19 0.97 -14.55
N GLU A 960 25.48 0.69 -14.50
CA GLU A 960 26.03 -0.55 -15.08
C GLU A 960 25.43 -1.81 -14.45
N ARG A 961 25.40 -1.87 -13.11
CA ARG A 961 24.89 -3.04 -12.37
C ARG A 961 23.39 -3.25 -12.58
N VAL A 962 22.59 -2.19 -12.50
CA VAL A 962 21.14 -2.25 -12.76
C VAL A 962 20.87 -2.73 -14.19
N LEU A 963 21.52 -2.15 -15.18
CA LEU A 963 21.31 -2.52 -16.58
C LEU A 963 21.80 -3.93 -16.90
N GLU A 964 22.86 -4.41 -16.24
CA GLU A 964 23.32 -5.78 -16.35
C GLU A 964 22.25 -6.77 -15.85
N VAL A 965 21.71 -6.53 -14.65
CA VAL A 965 20.65 -7.38 -14.06
C VAL A 965 19.36 -7.29 -14.88
N TYR A 966 18.87 -6.08 -15.17
CA TYR A 966 17.68 -5.87 -16.01
C TYR A 966 17.80 -6.55 -17.37
N SER A 967 18.94 -6.37 -18.05
CA SER A 967 19.15 -6.95 -19.37
C SER A 967 19.35 -8.46 -19.33
N SER A 968 19.59 -9.07 -18.16
CA SER A 968 19.59 -10.53 -18.02
C SER A 968 18.17 -11.12 -18.19
N TYR A 969 17.14 -10.34 -17.87
CA TYR A 969 15.74 -10.75 -17.96
C TYR A 969 15.06 -10.27 -19.24
N ILE A 970 15.27 -8.99 -19.60
CA ILE A 970 14.50 -8.29 -20.61
C ILE A 970 15.41 -7.70 -21.70
N THR A 971 14.91 -7.63 -22.93
CA THR A 971 15.55 -7.04 -24.12
C THR A 971 14.92 -5.73 -24.56
N PHE A 972 13.82 -5.30 -23.93
CA PHE A 972 13.23 -3.99 -24.14
C PHE A 972 14.20 -2.87 -23.74
N PRO A 973 14.24 -1.76 -24.49
CA PRO A 973 15.08 -0.61 -24.12
C PRO A 973 14.56 0.08 -22.86
N VAL A 974 15.41 0.74 -22.08
CA VAL A 974 14.94 1.55 -20.93
C VAL A 974 14.58 2.97 -21.37
N LYS A 975 13.56 3.57 -20.76
CA LYS A 975 13.12 4.94 -21.05
C LYS A 975 13.43 5.88 -19.88
N ASN A 976 13.54 7.17 -20.19
CA ASN A 976 13.51 8.25 -19.21
C ASN A 976 12.55 9.35 -19.67
N ILE A 977 11.79 9.90 -18.73
CA ILE A 977 10.85 11.01 -18.89
C ILE A 977 11.38 12.19 -18.07
N LYS A 978 11.38 13.42 -18.60
CA LYS A 978 11.76 14.61 -17.82
C LYS A 978 10.86 14.74 -16.58
N PHE A 979 11.31 15.33 -15.47
CA PHE A 979 10.49 15.39 -14.26
C PHE A 979 9.11 16.07 -14.45
N ASP A 980 9.04 17.22 -15.15
CA ASP A 980 7.74 17.90 -15.42
C ASP A 980 6.78 17.03 -16.27
N ASP A 981 7.36 16.30 -17.21
CA ASP A 981 6.67 15.37 -18.09
C ASP A 981 6.15 14.17 -17.28
N LEU A 982 6.93 13.72 -16.30
CA LEU A 982 6.55 12.68 -15.35
C LEU A 982 5.35 13.12 -14.49
N CYS A 983 5.33 14.37 -14.00
CA CYS A 983 4.17 14.92 -13.28
C CYS A 983 2.87 14.79 -14.09
N THR A 984 2.96 15.06 -15.39
CA THR A 984 1.83 14.99 -16.33
C THR A 984 1.38 13.55 -16.55
N GLU A 985 2.33 12.62 -16.71
CA GLU A 985 2.05 11.19 -16.90
C GLU A 985 1.32 10.58 -15.70
N PHE A 986 1.70 10.91 -14.46
CA PHE A 986 0.98 10.45 -13.27
C PHE A 986 -0.49 10.92 -13.25
N LYS A 987 -0.74 12.19 -13.60
CA LYS A 987 -2.10 12.73 -13.72
C LYS A 987 -2.92 12.05 -14.81
N LEU A 988 -2.29 11.74 -15.95
CA LEU A 988 -2.96 11.03 -17.04
C LEU A 988 -3.31 9.59 -16.64
N HIS A 989 -2.45 8.93 -15.87
CA HIS A 989 -2.73 7.59 -15.34
C HIS A 989 -3.90 7.61 -14.35
N GLU A 990 -3.90 8.56 -13.41
CA GLU A 990 -5.01 8.78 -12.46
C GLU A 990 -6.34 8.98 -13.19
N ALA A 991 -6.38 9.89 -14.16
CA ALA A 991 -7.59 10.17 -14.93
C ALA A 991 -8.06 8.96 -15.76
N LEU A 992 -7.12 8.15 -16.27
CA LEU A 992 -7.43 6.93 -17.02
C LEU A 992 -8.08 5.88 -16.11
N ASP A 993 -7.56 5.68 -14.91
CA ASP A 993 -8.12 4.74 -13.94
C ASP A 993 -9.51 5.18 -13.47
N ASP A 994 -9.67 6.47 -13.11
CA ASP A 994 -10.93 7.05 -12.60
C ASP A 994 -12.08 7.02 -13.61
N SER A 995 -11.76 7.04 -14.90
CA SER A 995 -12.74 7.04 -16.00
C SER A 995 -13.10 5.65 -16.49
N SER A 996 -12.28 4.63 -16.17
CA SER A 996 -12.49 3.21 -16.44
C SER A 996 -12.98 2.86 -17.88
N PRO A 997 -12.39 3.43 -18.96
CA PRO A 997 -12.74 3.07 -20.33
C PRO A 997 -12.41 1.59 -20.61
N TYR A 998 -13.04 1.01 -21.64
CA TYR A 998 -12.66 -0.33 -22.10
C TYR A 998 -12.84 -0.51 -23.61
N VAL A 999 -12.18 -1.54 -24.15
CA VAL A 999 -12.22 -1.93 -25.55
C VAL A 999 -12.76 -3.34 -25.65
N THR A 1000 -13.77 -3.55 -26.48
CA THR A 1000 -14.27 -4.87 -26.84
C THR A 1000 -13.58 -5.33 -28.13
N MET A 1001 -13.02 -6.53 -28.12
CA MET A 1001 -12.35 -7.18 -29.25
C MET A 1001 -13.29 -8.20 -29.91
N ALA A 1002 -13.37 -8.17 -31.24
CA ALA A 1002 -14.09 -9.16 -32.03
C ALA A 1002 -13.14 -10.24 -32.55
N LEU A 1003 -13.52 -11.50 -32.37
CA LEU A 1003 -12.74 -12.68 -32.73
C LEU A 1003 -13.54 -13.60 -33.65
N ASP A 1004 -12.92 -14.09 -34.72
CA ASP A 1004 -13.54 -15.10 -35.57
C ASP A 1004 -13.54 -16.50 -34.92
N ALA A 1005 -14.12 -17.49 -35.60
CA ALA A 1005 -14.18 -18.87 -35.11
C ALA A 1005 -12.79 -19.51 -34.86
N THR A 1006 -11.71 -18.97 -35.44
CA THR A 1006 -10.33 -19.41 -35.24
C THR A 1006 -9.64 -18.66 -34.09
N GLY A 1007 -10.28 -17.63 -33.53
CA GLY A 1007 -9.71 -16.73 -32.53
C GLY A 1007 -8.85 -15.62 -33.14
N ALA A 1008 -8.96 -15.37 -34.45
CA ALA A 1008 -8.26 -14.26 -35.09
C ALA A 1008 -9.05 -12.95 -34.91
N VAL A 1009 -8.35 -11.85 -34.67
CA VAL A 1009 -8.96 -10.52 -34.46
C VAL A 1009 -9.55 -9.99 -35.76
N THR A 1010 -10.82 -9.62 -35.75
CA THR A 1010 -11.54 -9.06 -36.90
C THR A 1010 -11.84 -7.57 -36.76
N GLY A 1011 -11.80 -7.03 -35.54
CA GLY A 1011 -11.95 -5.60 -35.26
C GLY A 1011 -12.05 -5.31 -33.76
N PHE A 1012 -12.23 -4.03 -33.45
CA PHE A 1012 -12.41 -3.55 -32.08
C PHE A 1012 -13.59 -2.60 -31.99
N ASN A 1013 -14.10 -2.42 -30.78
CA ASN A 1013 -15.04 -1.38 -30.43
C ASN A 1013 -14.56 -0.71 -29.15
N TYR A 1014 -14.39 0.61 -29.19
CA TYR A 1014 -14.00 1.40 -28.03
C TYR A 1014 -15.25 1.90 -27.30
N VAL A 1015 -15.29 1.72 -25.99
CA VAL A 1015 -16.30 2.30 -25.10
C VAL A 1015 -15.63 3.38 -24.27
N SER A 1016 -16.07 4.62 -24.48
CA SER A 1016 -15.50 5.79 -23.81
C SER A 1016 -15.80 5.81 -22.31
N GLY A 1017 -14.78 6.12 -21.53
CA GLY A 1017 -14.90 6.60 -20.16
C GLY A 1017 -14.78 8.13 -20.19
N SER A 1018 -15.82 8.86 -19.80
CA SER A 1018 -15.82 10.33 -19.84
C SER A 1018 -14.60 10.89 -19.09
N GLY A 1019 -13.69 11.54 -19.81
CA GLY A 1019 -12.51 12.16 -19.20
C GLY A 1019 -11.27 11.27 -19.17
N ALA A 1020 -11.29 10.12 -19.83
CA ALA A 1020 -10.17 9.16 -19.87
C ALA A 1020 -8.90 9.66 -20.57
N GLY A 1021 -9.02 10.72 -21.37
CA GLY A 1021 -7.90 11.24 -22.14
C GLY A 1021 -7.41 10.26 -23.22
N LEU A 1022 -6.17 9.76 -23.08
CA LEU A 1022 -5.56 8.81 -24.01
C LEU A 1022 -5.62 7.39 -23.45
N VAL A 1023 -6.26 6.48 -24.19
CA VAL A 1023 -6.42 5.09 -23.78
C VAL A 1023 -5.43 4.21 -24.53
N PRO A 1024 -4.46 3.56 -23.87
CA PRO A 1024 -3.48 2.73 -24.55
C PRO A 1024 -4.02 1.33 -24.86
N LEU A 1025 -3.79 0.87 -26.09
CA LEU A 1025 -4.05 -0.50 -26.54
C LEU A 1025 -2.77 -1.09 -27.13
N THR A 1026 -2.20 -2.09 -26.47
CA THR A 1026 -0.98 -2.76 -26.92
C THR A 1026 -1.30 -4.02 -27.71
N VAL A 1027 -0.58 -4.20 -28.82
CA VAL A 1027 -0.57 -5.41 -29.64
C VAL A 1027 0.87 -5.83 -29.95
N PRO A 1028 1.13 -7.11 -30.30
CA PRO A 1028 2.47 -7.53 -30.68
C PRO A 1028 2.90 -6.87 -32.00
N THR A 1029 4.10 -6.27 -32.05
CA THR A 1029 4.62 -5.62 -33.27
C THR A 1029 4.64 -6.56 -34.48
N ALA A 1030 4.93 -7.85 -34.27
CA ALA A 1030 4.95 -8.86 -35.31
C ALA A 1030 3.57 -9.04 -36.00
N SER A 1031 2.48 -8.77 -35.27
CA SER A 1031 1.09 -8.93 -35.74
C SER A 1031 0.39 -7.61 -36.00
N ALA A 1032 0.95 -6.47 -35.55
CA ALA A 1032 0.33 -5.15 -35.60
C ALA A 1032 -0.20 -4.76 -36.99
N ALA A 1033 0.58 -5.03 -38.05
CA ALA A 1033 0.19 -4.72 -39.43
C ALA A 1033 -0.95 -5.60 -39.98
N SER A 1034 -1.23 -6.74 -39.34
CA SER A 1034 -2.29 -7.68 -39.73
C SER A 1034 -3.56 -7.58 -38.89
N ILE A 1035 -3.48 -6.94 -37.71
CA ILE A 1035 -4.61 -6.74 -36.82
C ILE A 1035 -5.48 -5.58 -37.36
N PRO A 1036 -6.77 -5.80 -37.66
CA PRO A 1036 -7.65 -4.73 -38.11
C PRO A 1036 -7.88 -3.70 -36.99
N THR A 1037 -7.63 -2.42 -37.25
CA THR A 1037 -7.91 -1.31 -36.32
C THR A 1037 -9.29 -0.67 -36.55
N THR A 1038 -10.18 -1.36 -37.27
CA THR A 1038 -11.55 -0.90 -37.52
C THR A 1038 -12.28 -0.68 -36.20
N GLY A 1039 -12.89 0.49 -36.03
CA GLY A 1039 -13.61 0.87 -34.81
C GLY A 1039 -12.78 1.59 -33.76
N LEU A 1040 -11.48 1.81 -34.01
CA LEU A 1040 -10.59 2.57 -33.14
C LEU A 1040 -10.38 4.01 -33.65
N SER A 1041 -10.51 4.98 -32.75
CA SER A 1041 -10.12 6.39 -32.96
C SER A 1041 -8.66 6.59 -32.56
N ILE A 1042 -7.71 6.10 -33.37
CA ILE A 1042 -6.27 6.17 -33.06
C ILE A 1042 -5.76 7.61 -33.23
N GLN A 1043 -5.26 8.21 -32.14
CA GLN A 1043 -4.58 9.51 -32.15
C GLN A 1043 -3.10 9.37 -32.49
N ASP A 1044 -2.42 8.41 -31.85
CA ASP A 1044 -0.98 8.19 -32.01
C ASP A 1044 -0.64 6.70 -31.87
N SER A 1045 0.57 6.32 -32.26
CA SER A 1045 1.09 4.97 -32.07
C SER A 1045 2.58 4.96 -31.80
N GLU A 1046 3.03 4.09 -30.91
CA GLU A 1046 4.45 3.87 -30.61
C GLU A 1046 4.81 2.40 -30.81
N THR A 1047 6.04 2.16 -31.27
CA THR A 1047 6.66 0.82 -31.20
C THR A 1047 7.79 0.86 -30.18
N TYR A 1048 7.73 -0.04 -29.21
CA TYR A 1048 8.67 -0.14 -28.10
C TYR A 1048 9.00 -1.61 -27.87
N GLY A 1049 10.26 -1.99 -28.13
CA GLY A 1049 10.67 -3.39 -28.13
C GLY A 1049 9.81 -4.24 -29.09
N THR A 1050 9.07 -5.20 -28.55
CA THR A 1050 8.17 -6.08 -29.30
C THR A 1050 6.71 -5.66 -29.29
N ASP A 1051 6.43 -4.47 -28.72
CA ASP A 1051 5.08 -3.95 -28.52
C ASP A 1051 4.82 -2.81 -29.48
N THR A 1052 3.63 -2.82 -30.08
CA THR A 1052 3.06 -1.65 -30.75
C THR A 1052 1.84 -1.21 -29.95
N THR A 1053 1.89 -0.01 -29.37
CA THR A 1053 0.78 0.58 -28.62
C THR A 1053 0.09 1.63 -29.46
N TYR A 1054 -1.23 1.51 -29.61
CA TYR A 1054 -2.11 2.52 -30.18
C TYR A 1054 -2.72 3.35 -29.05
N TYR A 1055 -2.64 4.67 -29.16
CA TYR A 1055 -3.28 5.59 -28.21
C TYR A 1055 -4.59 6.05 -28.80
N LEU A 1056 -5.67 5.63 -28.18
CA LEU A 1056 -7.03 5.94 -28.60
C LEU A 1056 -7.46 7.27 -28.01
N LYS A 1057 -8.15 8.07 -28.83
CA LYS A 1057 -8.74 9.33 -28.40
C LYS A 1057 -10.09 9.08 -27.75
N ASP A 1058 -10.30 9.64 -26.56
CA ASP A 1058 -11.65 9.77 -26.00
C ASP A 1058 -12.46 10.82 -26.78
N ASP A 1059 -13.69 10.49 -27.19
CA ASP A 1059 -14.47 11.28 -28.16
C ASP A 1059 -14.81 12.70 -27.66
N ASP A 1060 -14.77 12.93 -26.34
CA ASP A 1060 -15.01 14.21 -25.68
C ASP A 1060 -13.73 14.99 -25.29
N ALA A 1061 -12.53 14.42 -25.50
CA ALA A 1061 -11.26 15.08 -25.17
C ALA A 1061 -10.77 16.02 -26.30
N SER A 1062 -10.17 17.16 -25.94
CA SER A 1062 -9.24 17.88 -26.84
C SER A 1062 -8.07 16.96 -27.21
N THR A 1063 -7.32 17.24 -28.27
CA THR A 1063 -6.07 16.49 -28.55
C THR A 1063 -5.12 16.69 -27.38
N ILE A 1064 -5.05 15.72 -26.48
CA ILE A 1064 -4.06 15.70 -25.39
C ILE A 1064 -2.73 15.31 -26.04
N PRO A 1065 -1.71 16.19 -26.05
CA PRO A 1065 -0.42 15.83 -26.61
C PRO A 1065 0.19 14.69 -25.77
N ARG A 1066 0.68 13.66 -26.45
CA ARG A 1066 1.45 12.60 -25.78
C ARG A 1066 2.75 13.22 -25.27
N VAL A 1067 3.06 12.97 -24.00
CA VAL A 1067 4.33 13.38 -23.41
C VAL A 1067 5.44 12.54 -24.04
N GLY A 1068 6.36 13.21 -24.74
CA GLY A 1068 7.41 12.53 -25.50
C GLY A 1068 8.58 12.12 -24.61
N THR A 1069 9.10 10.91 -24.77
CA THR A 1069 10.50 10.64 -24.42
C THR A 1069 11.39 11.20 -25.51
N LYS A 1070 12.57 11.74 -25.13
CA LYS A 1070 13.64 12.31 -25.96
C LYS A 1070 13.19 12.71 -27.39
N PRO A 1071 13.08 14.02 -27.72
CA PRO A 1071 12.66 14.41 -29.06
C PRO A 1071 13.50 13.70 -30.11
N ASP A 1072 12.83 12.98 -31.01
CA ASP A 1072 13.46 12.27 -32.12
C ASP A 1072 14.41 13.25 -32.82
N ALA A 1073 15.69 12.88 -32.96
CA ALA A 1073 16.68 13.69 -33.66
C ALA A 1073 16.27 13.98 -35.13
N SER A 1074 15.23 13.28 -35.63
CA SER A 1074 14.60 13.50 -36.93
C SER A 1074 13.39 14.46 -36.92
N ALA A 1075 12.77 14.71 -35.76
CA ALA A 1075 11.63 15.61 -35.61
C ALA A 1075 12.11 17.01 -35.19
N THR A 1076 12.26 17.90 -36.16
CA THR A 1076 12.44 19.33 -35.89
C THR A 1076 11.10 19.92 -35.45
N GLN A 1077 10.80 19.86 -34.15
CA GLN A 1077 9.71 20.67 -33.61
C GLN A 1077 10.06 22.14 -33.81
N SER A 1078 9.10 22.89 -34.34
CA SER A 1078 9.30 24.30 -34.61
C SER A 1078 9.30 25.08 -33.30
N PRO A 1079 10.06 26.20 -33.20
CA PRO A 1079 10.00 27.09 -32.04
C PRO A 1079 8.58 27.62 -31.72
N ALA A 1080 7.62 27.48 -32.64
CA ALA A 1080 6.23 27.84 -32.42
C ALA A 1080 5.43 26.77 -31.66
N GLU A 1081 5.79 25.48 -31.80
CA GLU A 1081 5.14 24.37 -31.07
C GLU A 1081 5.60 24.31 -29.61
N ILE A 1082 6.86 24.65 -29.34
CA ILE A 1082 7.40 24.78 -27.96
C ILE A 1082 6.69 25.92 -27.21
N VAL A 1083 6.35 27.00 -27.91
CA VAL A 1083 5.61 28.15 -27.33
C VAL A 1083 4.14 27.81 -27.11
N ALA A 1084 3.52 27.04 -28.02
CA ALA A 1084 2.13 26.62 -27.87
C ALA A 1084 1.94 25.66 -26.68
N ASN A 1085 2.86 24.71 -26.48
CA ASN A 1085 2.82 23.82 -25.31
C ASN A 1085 3.08 24.59 -24.00
N ALA A 1086 3.90 25.64 -24.02
CA ALA A 1086 4.11 26.51 -22.88
C ALA A 1086 2.88 27.39 -22.55
N GLU A 1087 2.10 27.80 -23.56
CA GLU A 1087 0.84 28.52 -23.38
C GLU A 1087 -0.26 27.60 -22.80
N GLU A 1088 -0.31 26.33 -23.22
CA GLU A 1088 -1.24 25.31 -22.69
C GLU A 1088 -0.89 24.90 -21.23
N LEU A 1089 0.41 24.88 -20.88
CA LEU A 1089 0.88 24.75 -19.49
C LEU A 1089 0.61 25.99 -18.64
N ALA A 1090 0.62 27.19 -19.23
CA ALA A 1090 0.28 28.43 -18.55
C ALA A 1090 -1.23 28.53 -18.23
N GLU A 1091 -2.11 27.98 -19.09
CA GLU A 1091 -3.54 27.85 -18.80
C GLU A 1091 -3.80 26.91 -17.60
N ASN A 1092 -2.98 25.88 -17.41
CA ASN A 1092 -3.05 25.00 -16.23
C ASN A 1092 -2.46 25.66 -14.96
N GLN A 1093 -1.55 26.62 -15.10
CA GLN A 1093 -1.02 27.41 -13.97
C GLN A 1093 -2.00 28.52 -13.52
N GLU A 1094 -2.80 29.10 -14.43
CA GLU A 1094 -3.83 30.09 -14.06
C GLU A 1094 -4.99 29.48 -13.26
N ALA A 1095 -5.23 28.16 -13.34
CA ALA A 1095 -6.21 27.46 -12.51
C ALA A 1095 -5.77 27.32 -11.04
N ASN A 1096 -4.46 27.40 -10.75
CA ASN A 1096 -3.87 27.23 -9.41
C ASN A 1096 -3.40 28.54 -8.77
N ALA A 1097 -3.66 29.69 -9.41
CA ALA A 1097 -3.31 31.00 -8.87
C ALA A 1097 -4.58 31.77 -8.47
N LEU A 1098 -4.91 31.79 -7.17
CA LEU A 1098 -5.30 32.98 -6.39
C LEU A 1098 -5.98 32.60 -5.06
N VAL A 1099 -5.39 33.08 -3.96
CA VAL A 1099 -6.02 33.23 -2.64
C VAL A 1099 -7.09 34.33 -2.71
N PRO A 1100 -8.34 34.08 -2.27
CA PRO A 1100 -9.31 35.14 -2.02
C PRO A 1100 -8.99 35.87 -0.70
N ALA A 1101 -8.91 37.20 -0.75
CA ALA A 1101 -8.69 38.10 0.39
C ALA A 1101 -9.88 38.19 1.38
N GLU A 1102 -10.71 37.15 1.47
CA GLU A 1102 -11.92 37.10 2.30
C GLU A 1102 -11.75 36.30 3.61
N HIS A 1103 -10.52 35.86 3.92
CA HIS A 1103 -10.21 35.14 5.16
C HIS A 1103 -9.46 35.95 6.24
N SER A 1104 -9.13 37.23 5.99
CA SER A 1104 -8.51 38.08 7.03
C SER A 1104 -9.47 38.40 8.19
N ASP A 1105 -10.77 38.52 7.91
CA ASP A 1105 -11.78 38.83 8.92
C ASP A 1105 -12.13 37.61 9.79
N LEU A 1106 -11.90 36.39 9.28
CA LEU A 1106 -12.07 35.13 10.01
C LEU A 1106 -10.96 34.89 11.05
N LEU A 1107 -9.75 35.41 10.82
CA LEU A 1107 -8.61 35.27 11.73
C LEU A 1107 -8.72 36.17 12.97
N ALA A 1108 -9.42 37.32 12.87
CA ALA A 1108 -9.68 38.22 14.00
C ALA A 1108 -10.81 37.72 14.93
N ASP A 1109 -11.83 37.05 14.37
CA ASP A 1109 -12.97 36.51 15.15
C ASP A 1109 -12.62 35.20 15.89
N GLN A 1110 -11.51 34.54 15.51
CA GLN A 1110 -11.02 33.28 16.10
C GLN A 1110 -9.92 33.50 17.16
N GLY A 1111 -9.45 34.73 17.38
CA GLY A 1111 -8.49 35.06 18.45
C GLY A 1111 -7.06 34.54 18.23
N LEU A 1112 -6.67 34.21 17.00
CA LEU A 1112 -5.36 33.65 16.65
C LEU A 1112 -4.29 34.73 16.33
N VAL A 1113 -4.59 36.00 16.59
CA VAL A 1113 -3.65 37.13 16.53
C VAL A 1113 -3.94 38.09 17.69
N ASP A 1114 -2.89 38.56 18.36
CA ASP A 1114 -3.01 39.56 19.43
C ASP A 1114 -3.58 40.87 18.87
N ALA A 1115 -4.58 41.43 19.55
CA ALA A 1115 -5.33 42.61 19.09
C ALA A 1115 -4.45 43.87 18.95
N ASP A 1116 -3.28 43.88 19.58
CA ASP A 1116 -2.31 44.98 19.45
C ASP A 1116 -1.39 44.87 18.21
N VAL A 1117 -1.36 43.72 17.50
CA VAL A 1117 -0.64 43.57 16.21
C VAL A 1117 -1.54 43.84 15.01
N ALA A 1118 -2.87 43.70 15.16
CA ALA A 1118 -3.84 44.08 14.13
C ALA A 1118 -3.94 45.62 13.93
N ALA A 1119 -3.37 46.42 14.83
CA ALA A 1119 -3.39 47.88 14.79
C ALA A 1119 -2.22 48.52 14.01
N ASP A 1120 -1.14 47.79 13.71
CA ASP A 1120 0.02 48.32 12.97
C ASP A 1120 -0.04 48.09 11.46
N VAL A 1121 -1.07 47.40 10.94
CA VAL A 1121 -1.32 47.24 9.49
C VAL A 1121 -2.35 48.26 8.96
N ALA A 1122 -2.87 49.15 9.80
CA ALA A 1122 -3.82 50.19 9.38
C ALA A 1122 -3.34 51.59 9.78
N ILE A 1123 -2.82 52.34 8.80
CA ILE A 1123 -2.76 53.81 8.61
C ILE A 1123 -1.57 54.10 7.66
N THR A 1124 -1.62 54.83 6.55
CA THR A 1124 -2.65 55.40 5.67
C THR A 1124 -1.92 55.79 4.36
N ALA A 1125 -2.35 55.33 3.18
CA ALA A 1125 -2.06 56.02 1.92
C ALA A 1125 -3.02 57.21 1.78
N ALA A 1126 -2.69 58.30 2.47
CA ALA A 1126 -3.39 59.58 2.32
C ALA A 1126 -2.39 60.73 2.50
N GLU A 1127 -1.38 60.81 1.63
CA GLU A 1127 -0.69 62.05 1.24
C GLU A 1127 0.42 61.71 0.23
N GLU A 1128 0.12 61.78 -1.07
CA GLU A 1128 1.00 62.35 -2.12
C GLU A 1128 0.33 62.29 -3.51
N GLU A 1129 -0.83 62.94 -3.65
CA GLU A 1129 -1.07 63.67 -4.90
C GLU A 1129 -0.30 65.01 -4.80
N GLY A 1130 0.93 65.00 -5.30
CA GLY A 1130 1.63 66.20 -5.72
C GLY A 1130 3.01 66.42 -5.10
N LEU A 1131 4.05 65.85 -5.70
CA LEU A 1131 5.18 66.56 -6.31
C LEU A 1131 6.31 65.60 -6.73
N LEU A 1132 6.45 65.45 -8.06
CA LEU A 1132 7.63 65.01 -8.84
C LEU A 1132 8.08 63.55 -8.76
#